data_AF-E6MG77-F1
#
_entry.id   AF-E6MG77-F1
#
_cell.length_a   1.000
_cell.length_b   1.000
_cell.length_c   1.000
_cell.angle_alpha   90.00
_cell.angle_beta   90.00
_cell.angle_gamma   90.00
#
_symmetry.space_group_name_H-M   'P 1'
#
loop_
_entity.id
_entity.type
_entity.pdbx_description
1 polymer ?
#
loop_
_entity_poly.entity_id
_entity_poly.type
_entity_poly.pdbx_seq_one_letter_code
_entity_poly.pdbx_strand_id
1 'polypeptide(L)'
;MFLKNYRAEDLKKDLPSGIIVALVSIPIAMGYAQIAGLPPVYGLYGSLLPILVFGLITSSPRFVFGVDAAPAALVGSLVVGTLGIRLQSAAAVRVVPVITLAVTLWLLFFWLLKAGRFTKFISSPVLGGFITGICTEIILMQIPKLYGGTAGMGEIAELLPHIAATAQAGFNVLSLALGVGTFVVIMLGKRVCPKVPMSVVMMGVGAVLTLIFHLDQHGVALLPAVPPGLPRPVLPQLDARLLAMLPRIFISSFSVALVITAETLLATGSVGMAHGDSIDNNRELLAYTAANLVSGLFGCPPVSGSVSRTGIAGDFGVNSQMMSVVAAATMALVLCFATGFIGFLPVPVLTGIVIAALFSILEFDLAHKLKKVDRVEFVIFYIVFAVVLIRGSVAGVVAGVGLSFLTVVLRASRPATAFLGCIPDHEGFYALSRTRDARPIENVVLYQFNAALFFANIGVFQSQLEAAVTSNTRVAVVDARGISSVDVTATEQLLILYRHLKARGVRLYLTEHPGAVNDQLRTFGGQVLFDDHALRPTMAMALADAGLTPPYPLTEGDGATYVRLPEGAAGQGGPADAAMAEYEWVYGADADHKMREMAERFAEDIAAADRFDGEQIAAKEQRQFGQYWSGLDEEKFMDLLEMRLAMMENKGDLSAEQYQKIVADLVAYHAHLDEKLIGMEREALKRIVHFRMHRERYFKTHYPETFEQFRQARNRHRQILKQENPALAARIEAWRKQLADQMDWPPHS
;
A
#
# COMPACT_ATOMS: atom_id res chain seq x y z
N MET A 1 -21.64 -13.38 0.27
CA MET A 1 -23.01 -13.04 -0.16
C MET A 1 -23.68 -12.30 0.99
N PHE A 2 -24.23 -11.11 0.75
CA PHE A 2 -24.77 -10.22 1.80
C PHE A 2 -25.90 -10.85 2.64
N LEU A 3 -26.53 -11.92 2.14
CA LEU A 3 -27.57 -12.69 2.84
C LEU A 3 -27.07 -13.54 4.01
N LYS A 4 -25.76 -13.87 4.10
CA LYS A 4 -25.26 -14.83 5.11
C LYS A 4 -25.43 -14.38 6.56
N ASN A 5 -25.53 -13.07 6.82
CA ASN A 5 -25.69 -12.49 8.17
C ASN A 5 -26.80 -11.42 8.23
N TYR A 6 -27.75 -11.46 7.29
CA TYR A 6 -28.77 -10.42 7.16
C TYR A 6 -29.87 -10.59 8.22
N ARG A 7 -30.09 -9.56 9.05
CA ARG A 7 -31.14 -9.60 10.08
C ARG A 7 -32.43 -8.97 9.54
N ALA A 8 -33.57 -9.42 10.04
CA ALA A 8 -34.87 -8.84 9.68
C ALA A 8 -34.97 -7.35 10.05
N GLU A 9 -34.17 -6.88 11.02
CA GLU A 9 -34.08 -5.47 11.40
C GLU A 9 -33.44 -4.59 10.32
N ASP A 10 -32.53 -5.13 9.51
CA ASP A 10 -31.87 -4.42 8.41
C ASP A 10 -32.86 -4.11 7.28
N LEU A 11 -33.87 -4.97 7.09
CA LEU A 11 -34.93 -4.77 6.10
C LEU A 11 -35.75 -3.50 6.36
N LYS A 12 -35.88 -3.07 7.62
CA LYS A 12 -36.58 -1.83 7.98
C LYS A 12 -35.89 -0.58 7.43
N LYS A 13 -34.57 -0.65 7.18
CA LYS A 13 -33.77 0.45 6.60
C LYS A 13 -33.61 0.32 5.09
N ASP A 14 -33.40 -0.91 4.61
CA ASP A 14 -33.15 -1.15 3.18
C ASP A 14 -34.43 -1.05 2.33
N LEU A 15 -35.61 -1.36 2.90
CA LEU A 15 -36.89 -1.23 2.19
C LEU A 15 -37.23 0.22 1.77
N PRO A 16 -37.28 1.22 2.68
CA PRO A 16 -37.52 2.60 2.26
C PRO A 16 -36.41 3.12 1.34
N SER A 17 -35.15 2.76 1.60
CA SER A 17 -34.01 3.16 0.77
C SER A 17 -34.14 2.64 -0.66
N GLY A 18 -34.50 1.37 -0.85
CA GLY A 18 -34.72 0.79 -2.19
C GLY A 18 -35.88 1.43 -2.94
N ILE A 19 -36.99 1.74 -2.26
CA ILE A 19 -38.12 2.46 -2.86
C ILE A 19 -37.69 3.85 -3.33
N ILE A 20 -36.98 4.60 -2.49
CA ILE A 20 -36.48 5.94 -2.82
C ILE A 20 -35.52 5.88 -4.00
N VAL A 21 -34.58 4.91 -4.00
CA VAL A 21 -33.63 4.71 -5.10
C VAL A 21 -34.36 4.40 -6.41
N ALA A 22 -35.38 3.54 -6.40
CA ALA A 22 -36.17 3.24 -7.59
C ALA A 22 -36.88 4.49 -8.12
N LEU A 23 -37.57 5.23 -7.26
CA LEU A 23 -38.33 6.42 -7.65
C LEU A 23 -37.42 7.52 -8.22
N VAL A 24 -36.28 7.79 -7.57
CA VAL A 24 -35.32 8.78 -8.07
C VAL A 24 -34.61 8.29 -9.34
N SER A 25 -34.47 6.98 -9.55
CA SER A 25 -33.88 6.43 -10.76
C SER A 25 -34.74 6.67 -12.01
N ILE A 26 -36.08 6.77 -11.87
CA ILE A 26 -37.01 6.97 -13.01
C ILE A 26 -36.58 8.15 -13.90
N PRO A 27 -36.56 9.40 -13.41
CA PRO A 27 -36.25 10.55 -14.27
C PRO A 27 -34.83 10.55 -14.80
N ILE A 28 -33.88 10.12 -13.96
CA ILE A 28 -32.44 10.11 -14.27
C ILE A 28 -32.17 9.13 -15.41
N ALA A 29 -32.62 7.88 -15.26
CA ALA A 29 -32.35 6.84 -16.22
C ALA A 29 -33.06 7.07 -17.56
N MET A 30 -34.27 7.64 -17.55
CA MET A 30 -35.00 8.02 -18.76
C MET A 30 -34.23 9.05 -19.60
N GLY A 31 -33.73 10.10 -18.95
CA GLY A 31 -32.93 11.12 -19.64
C GLY A 31 -31.65 10.55 -20.22
N TYR A 32 -30.94 9.70 -19.48
CA TYR A 32 -29.71 9.07 -19.96
C TYR A 32 -29.94 8.05 -21.07
N ALA A 33 -31.07 7.32 -21.07
CA ALA A 33 -31.43 6.48 -22.21
C ALA A 33 -31.60 7.31 -23.49
N GLN A 34 -32.23 8.49 -23.41
CA GLN A 34 -32.36 9.40 -24.56
C GLN A 34 -31.02 9.90 -25.05
N ILE A 35 -30.10 10.24 -24.13
CA ILE A 35 -28.73 10.63 -24.45
C ILE A 35 -27.98 9.49 -25.16
N ALA A 36 -28.14 8.25 -24.69
CA ALA A 36 -27.57 7.06 -25.34
C ALA A 36 -28.23 6.73 -26.69
N GLY A 37 -29.28 7.45 -27.10
CA GLY A 37 -29.97 7.26 -28.38
C GLY A 37 -31.14 6.29 -28.33
N LEU A 38 -31.63 5.93 -27.15
CA LEU A 38 -32.77 5.05 -26.95
C LEU A 38 -34.02 5.80 -26.49
N PRO A 39 -35.23 5.26 -26.74
CA PRO A 39 -36.44 5.74 -26.09
C PRO A 39 -36.32 5.72 -24.55
N PRO A 40 -37.00 6.64 -23.84
CA PRO A 40 -36.92 6.79 -22.38
C PRO A 40 -37.15 5.50 -21.58
N VAL A 41 -38.03 4.62 -22.07
CA VAL A 41 -38.39 3.37 -21.40
C VAL A 41 -37.17 2.46 -21.15
N TYR A 42 -36.17 2.48 -22.03
CA TYR A 42 -34.96 1.69 -21.87
C TYR A 42 -34.11 2.12 -20.67
N GLY A 43 -34.32 3.34 -20.16
CA GLY A 43 -33.75 3.80 -18.90
C GLY A 43 -34.33 3.06 -17.70
N LEU A 44 -35.65 2.86 -17.70
CA LEU A 44 -36.36 2.12 -16.65
C LEU A 44 -36.00 0.64 -16.69
N TYR A 45 -35.93 0.05 -17.90
CA TYR A 45 -35.48 -1.32 -18.10
C TYR A 45 -34.04 -1.54 -17.63
N GLY A 46 -33.14 -0.60 -17.93
CA GLY A 46 -31.76 -0.61 -17.43
C GLY A 46 -31.65 -0.43 -15.92
N SER A 47 -32.72 0.04 -15.27
CA SER A 47 -32.84 0.22 -13.82
C SER A 47 -33.61 -0.91 -13.12
N LEU A 48 -33.83 -2.03 -13.81
CA LEU A 48 -34.56 -3.20 -13.31
C LEU A 48 -33.60 -4.39 -13.10
N LEU A 49 -33.38 -5.18 -14.15
CA LEU A 49 -32.60 -6.42 -14.09
C LEU A 49 -31.10 -6.18 -13.89
N PRO A 50 -30.46 -5.19 -14.55
CA PRO A 50 -29.04 -4.94 -14.32
C PRO A 50 -28.72 -4.57 -12.87
N ILE A 51 -29.60 -3.79 -12.22
CA ILE A 51 -29.46 -3.42 -10.80
C ILE A 51 -29.59 -4.66 -9.90
N LEU A 52 -30.57 -5.52 -10.18
CA LEU A 52 -30.75 -6.77 -9.44
C LEU A 52 -29.50 -7.66 -9.53
N VAL A 53 -28.99 -7.88 -10.75
CA VAL A 53 -27.80 -8.71 -10.99
C VAL A 53 -26.56 -8.11 -10.33
N PHE A 54 -26.40 -6.78 -10.43
CA PHE A 54 -25.35 -6.06 -9.73
C PHE A 54 -25.40 -6.32 -8.22
N GLY A 55 -26.57 -6.10 -7.59
CA GLY A 55 -26.75 -6.27 -6.15
C GLY A 55 -26.47 -7.70 -5.64
N LEU A 56 -26.71 -8.71 -6.48
CA LEU A 56 -26.42 -10.11 -6.16
C LEU A 56 -24.92 -10.43 -6.17
N ILE A 57 -24.13 -9.76 -7.02
CA ILE A 57 -22.73 -10.11 -7.30
C ILE A 57 -21.76 -9.18 -6.58
N THR A 58 -22.06 -7.89 -6.46
CA THR A 58 -21.18 -6.86 -5.90
C THR A 58 -20.66 -7.21 -4.50
N SER A 59 -19.47 -6.71 -4.19
CA SER A 59 -18.88 -6.71 -2.85
C SER A 59 -19.29 -5.48 -2.03
N SER A 60 -19.75 -4.40 -2.67
CA SER A 60 -20.16 -3.18 -1.98
C SER A 60 -21.57 -3.29 -1.39
N PRO A 61 -21.79 -2.97 -0.11
CA PRO A 61 -23.12 -3.07 0.51
C PRO A 61 -24.04 -1.89 0.20
N ARG A 62 -23.49 -0.72 -0.17
CA ARG A 62 -24.25 0.55 -0.23
C ARG A 62 -24.29 1.19 -1.62
N PHE A 63 -23.48 0.68 -2.54
CA PHE A 63 -23.34 1.27 -3.86
C PHE A 63 -24.54 0.98 -4.76
N VAL A 64 -24.93 1.97 -5.56
CA VAL A 64 -26.07 1.90 -6.49
C VAL A 64 -25.56 1.88 -7.91
N PHE A 65 -26.10 0.97 -8.71
CA PHE A 65 -25.76 0.77 -10.12
C PHE A 65 -26.96 1.08 -11.01
N GLY A 66 -26.74 1.38 -12.29
CA GLY A 66 -27.80 1.56 -13.29
C GLY A 66 -27.38 2.45 -14.46
N VAL A 67 -28.33 2.96 -15.24
CA VAL A 67 -28.01 3.82 -16.40
C VAL A 67 -27.45 5.16 -15.91
N ASP A 68 -26.31 5.61 -16.43
CA ASP A 68 -25.62 6.81 -15.96
C ASP A 68 -25.15 7.72 -17.10
N ALA A 69 -24.80 8.97 -16.76
CA ALA A 69 -24.60 10.06 -17.72
C ALA A 69 -23.44 9.82 -18.69
N ALA A 70 -22.25 9.51 -18.16
CA ALA A 70 -21.03 9.47 -18.96
C ALA A 70 -21.02 8.31 -19.97
N PRO A 71 -21.34 7.05 -19.58
CA PRO A 71 -21.49 5.97 -20.56
C PRO A 71 -22.59 6.26 -21.58
N ALA A 72 -23.71 6.86 -21.16
CA ALA A 72 -24.78 7.24 -22.08
C ALA A 72 -24.31 8.26 -23.12
N ALA A 73 -23.57 9.28 -22.70
CA ALA A 73 -23.09 10.32 -23.60
C ALA A 73 -22.10 9.78 -24.64
N LEU A 74 -21.18 8.90 -24.21
CA LEU A 74 -20.24 8.25 -25.12
C LEU A 74 -20.93 7.33 -26.12
N VAL A 75 -21.94 6.58 -25.68
CA VAL A 75 -22.75 5.76 -26.58
C VAL A 75 -23.51 6.63 -27.57
N GLY A 76 -24.12 7.73 -27.12
CA GLY A 76 -24.78 8.70 -28.00
C GLY A 76 -23.84 9.27 -29.05
N SER A 77 -22.63 9.67 -28.63
CA SER A 77 -21.56 10.15 -29.52
C SER A 77 -21.10 9.08 -30.52
N LEU A 78 -20.95 7.83 -30.09
CA LEU A 78 -20.61 6.70 -30.96
C LEU A 78 -21.72 6.46 -32.00
N VAL A 79 -22.99 6.45 -31.58
CA VAL A 79 -24.15 6.25 -32.44
C VAL A 79 -24.25 7.34 -33.51
N VAL A 80 -24.05 8.61 -33.14
CA VAL A 80 -24.15 9.74 -34.08
C VAL A 80 -22.87 9.92 -34.88
N GLY A 81 -21.73 10.10 -34.21
CA GLY A 81 -20.46 10.48 -34.81
C GLY A 81 -19.75 9.34 -35.55
N THR A 82 -19.75 8.13 -34.98
CA THR A 82 -19.03 6.99 -35.60
C THR A 82 -19.91 6.21 -36.57
N LEU A 83 -21.20 6.10 -36.27
CA LEU A 83 -22.14 5.24 -37.02
C LEU A 83 -23.10 6.03 -37.91
N GLY A 84 -23.21 7.35 -37.76
CA GLY A 84 -24.09 8.19 -38.57
C GLY A 84 -25.58 7.91 -38.33
N ILE A 85 -25.94 7.36 -37.17
CA ILE A 85 -27.31 6.97 -36.83
C ILE A 85 -27.96 8.08 -36.01
N ARG A 86 -29.18 8.46 -36.41
CA ARG A 86 -30.00 9.41 -35.64
C ARG A 86 -30.42 8.80 -34.30
N LEU A 87 -30.25 9.56 -33.21
CA LEU A 87 -30.73 9.17 -31.87
C LEU A 87 -32.23 8.89 -31.88
N GLN A 88 -32.66 7.94 -31.05
CA GLN A 88 -34.05 7.49 -30.87
C GLN A 88 -34.70 6.90 -32.14
N SER A 89 -33.92 6.64 -33.19
CA SER A 89 -34.38 5.94 -34.38
C SER A 89 -34.49 4.43 -34.14
N ALA A 90 -35.25 3.73 -34.99
CA ALA A 90 -35.31 2.27 -34.97
C ALA A 90 -33.93 1.61 -35.17
N ALA A 91 -33.01 2.28 -35.88
CA ALA A 91 -31.64 1.83 -36.03
C ALA A 91 -30.84 1.95 -34.72
N ALA A 92 -31.01 3.06 -33.98
CA ALA A 92 -30.37 3.23 -32.68
C ALA A 92 -30.83 2.15 -31.67
N VAL A 93 -32.13 1.84 -31.67
CA VAL A 93 -32.70 0.75 -30.84
C VAL A 93 -32.07 -0.62 -31.13
N ARG A 94 -31.63 -0.87 -32.37
CA ARG A 94 -30.96 -2.13 -32.74
C ARG A 94 -29.46 -2.13 -32.39
N VAL A 95 -28.80 -0.99 -32.49
CA VAL A 95 -27.34 -0.89 -32.40
C VAL A 95 -26.85 -0.67 -30.96
N VAL A 96 -27.55 0.11 -30.15
CA VAL A 96 -27.13 0.39 -28.76
C VAL A 96 -26.96 -0.87 -27.92
N PRO A 97 -27.87 -1.88 -27.97
CA PRO A 97 -27.67 -3.14 -27.24
C PRO A 97 -26.41 -3.89 -27.68
N VAL A 98 -26.05 -3.81 -28.96
CA VAL A 98 -24.82 -4.42 -29.51
C VAL A 98 -23.58 -3.71 -28.98
N ILE A 99 -23.63 -2.37 -28.87
CA ILE A 99 -22.58 -1.60 -28.20
C ILE A 99 -22.45 -2.06 -26.75
N THR A 100 -23.57 -2.22 -26.02
CA THR A 100 -23.57 -2.71 -24.63
C THR A 100 -22.95 -4.10 -24.49
N LEU A 101 -23.23 -5.01 -25.42
CA LEU A 101 -22.60 -6.34 -25.45
C LEU A 101 -21.10 -6.25 -25.76
N ALA A 102 -20.68 -5.37 -26.67
CA ALA A 102 -19.25 -5.14 -26.93
C ALA A 102 -18.53 -4.55 -25.72
N VAL A 103 -19.16 -3.60 -25.00
CA VAL A 103 -18.67 -3.09 -23.71
C VAL A 103 -18.52 -4.23 -22.70
N THR A 104 -19.50 -5.13 -22.63
CA THR A 104 -19.47 -6.29 -21.74
C THR A 104 -18.26 -7.18 -22.00
N LEU A 105 -17.89 -7.40 -23.27
CA LEU A 105 -16.69 -8.18 -23.62
C LEU A 105 -15.40 -7.51 -23.12
N TRP A 106 -15.31 -6.18 -23.21
CA TRP A 106 -14.17 -5.44 -22.65
C TRP A 106 -14.13 -5.48 -21.12
N LEU A 107 -15.27 -5.34 -20.44
CA LEU A 107 -15.35 -5.48 -18.99
C LEU A 107 -14.95 -6.90 -18.54
N LEU A 108 -15.38 -7.93 -19.28
CA LEU A 108 -14.96 -9.32 -19.06
C LEU A 108 -13.44 -9.47 -19.25
N PHE A 109 -12.88 -8.85 -20.28
CA PHE A 109 -11.43 -8.84 -20.52
C PHE A 109 -10.67 -8.17 -19.36
N PHE A 110 -11.13 -7.02 -18.86
CA PHE A 110 -10.52 -6.34 -17.72
C PHE A 110 -10.61 -7.16 -16.43
N TRP A 111 -11.72 -7.87 -16.22
CA TRP A 111 -11.88 -8.81 -15.10
C TRP A 111 -10.88 -9.98 -15.19
N LEU A 112 -10.71 -10.58 -16.38
CA LEU A 112 -9.74 -11.66 -16.61
C LEU A 112 -8.30 -11.21 -16.34
N LEU A 113 -7.96 -9.98 -16.72
CA LEU A 113 -6.64 -9.37 -16.43
C LEU A 113 -6.45 -8.95 -14.97
N LYS A 114 -7.47 -9.08 -14.12
CA LYS A 114 -7.46 -8.58 -12.73
C LYS A 114 -7.16 -7.07 -12.66
N ALA A 115 -7.71 -6.29 -13.60
CA ALA A 115 -7.45 -4.86 -13.72
C ALA A 115 -7.88 -4.05 -12.47
N GLY A 116 -8.80 -4.59 -11.65
CA GLY A 116 -9.19 -3.99 -10.37
C GLY A 116 -8.04 -3.85 -9.36
N ARG A 117 -6.88 -4.48 -9.59
CA ARG A 117 -5.67 -4.26 -8.76
C ARG A 117 -5.10 -2.86 -8.91
N PHE A 118 -5.21 -2.24 -10.09
CA PHE A 118 -4.59 -0.94 -10.37
C PHE A 118 -5.29 0.22 -9.64
N THR A 119 -6.56 0.06 -9.28
CA THR A 119 -7.30 1.10 -8.54
C THR A 119 -6.95 1.18 -7.07
N LYS A 120 -6.17 0.23 -6.52
CA LYS A 120 -5.64 0.29 -5.14
C LYS A 120 -4.58 1.39 -4.94
N PHE A 121 -4.02 1.91 -6.03
CA PHE A 121 -2.96 2.94 -5.98
C PHE A 121 -3.52 4.36 -6.03
N ILE A 122 -4.83 4.53 -5.79
CA ILE A 122 -5.50 5.83 -5.90
C ILE A 122 -5.67 6.40 -4.50
N SER A 123 -5.03 7.55 -4.28
CA SER A 123 -5.03 8.24 -2.99
C SER A 123 -6.35 8.99 -2.74
N SER A 124 -6.69 9.24 -1.46
CA SER A 124 -7.89 10.01 -1.09
C SER A 124 -8.00 11.40 -1.76
N PRO A 125 -6.90 12.20 -1.88
CA PRO A 125 -6.96 13.48 -2.58
C PRO A 125 -7.34 13.37 -4.05
N VAL A 126 -6.85 12.33 -4.73
CA VAL A 126 -7.20 12.04 -6.13
C VAL A 126 -8.67 11.67 -6.23
N LEU A 127 -9.14 10.81 -5.33
CA LEU A 127 -10.53 10.37 -5.30
C LEU A 127 -11.49 11.53 -5.06
N GLY A 128 -11.20 12.40 -4.09
CA GLY A 128 -12.01 13.58 -3.81
C GLY A 128 -12.01 14.59 -4.95
N GLY A 129 -10.85 14.83 -5.57
CA GLY A 129 -10.74 15.71 -6.74
C GLY A 129 -11.54 15.18 -7.93
N PHE A 130 -11.48 13.87 -8.16
CA PHE A 130 -12.22 13.18 -9.20
C PHE A 130 -13.75 13.25 -9.00
N ILE A 131 -14.23 12.90 -7.80
CA ILE A 131 -15.66 12.94 -7.46
C ILE A 131 -16.20 14.35 -7.59
N THR A 132 -15.49 15.33 -7.03
CA THR A 132 -15.87 16.74 -7.12
C THR A 132 -15.94 17.20 -8.58
N GLY A 133 -15.02 16.71 -9.43
CA GLY A 133 -15.00 16.98 -10.86
C GLY A 133 -16.25 16.45 -11.57
N ILE A 134 -16.54 15.16 -11.42
CA ILE A 134 -17.72 14.51 -12.05
C ILE A 134 -19.02 15.12 -11.54
N CYS A 135 -19.15 15.35 -10.23
CA CYS A 135 -20.35 15.97 -9.68
C CYS A 135 -20.58 17.37 -10.25
N THR A 136 -19.51 18.16 -10.38
CA THR A 136 -19.58 19.50 -10.98
C THR A 136 -19.94 19.44 -12.46
N GLU A 137 -19.32 18.53 -13.22
CA GLU A 137 -19.62 18.30 -14.64
C GLU A 137 -21.10 17.94 -14.85
N ILE A 138 -21.64 16.98 -14.09
CA ILE A 138 -23.05 16.58 -14.21
C ILE A 138 -23.98 17.74 -13.81
N ILE A 139 -23.66 18.52 -12.78
CA ILE A 139 -24.43 19.72 -12.42
C ILE A 139 -24.48 20.69 -13.61
N LEU A 140 -23.34 20.95 -14.27
CA LEU A 140 -23.29 21.81 -15.46
C LEU A 140 -24.13 21.25 -16.61
N MET A 141 -24.12 19.93 -16.85
CA MET A 141 -24.99 19.28 -17.85
C MET A 141 -26.49 19.48 -17.56
N GLN A 142 -26.86 19.64 -16.29
CA GLN A 142 -28.26 19.79 -15.86
C GLN A 142 -28.78 21.24 -15.91
N ILE A 143 -27.91 22.26 -15.80
CA ILE A 143 -28.33 23.67 -15.76
C ILE A 143 -29.26 24.08 -16.93
N PRO A 144 -29.00 23.70 -18.20
CA PRO A 144 -29.87 24.06 -19.32
C PRO A 144 -31.33 23.61 -19.14
N LYS A 145 -31.57 22.48 -18.45
CA LYS A 145 -32.93 21.97 -18.18
C LYS A 145 -33.69 22.85 -17.20
N LEU A 146 -33.00 23.57 -16.31
CA LEU A 146 -33.63 24.55 -15.43
C LEU A 146 -34.19 25.75 -16.22
N TYR A 147 -33.59 26.07 -17.36
CA TYR A 147 -34.06 27.14 -18.25
C TYR A 147 -35.22 26.70 -19.16
N GLY A 148 -35.55 25.40 -19.17
CA GLY A 148 -36.52 24.79 -20.08
C GLY A 148 -35.91 24.13 -21.32
N GLY A 149 -34.57 24.06 -21.40
CA GLY A 149 -33.85 23.42 -22.51
C GLY A 149 -33.57 21.93 -22.31
N THR A 150 -32.74 21.37 -23.19
CA THR A 150 -32.27 19.97 -23.12
C THR A 150 -30.97 19.83 -22.36
N ALA A 151 -30.59 18.62 -21.92
CA ALA A 151 -29.31 18.39 -21.26
C ALA A 151 -28.13 18.84 -22.13
N GLY A 152 -27.11 19.44 -21.50
CA GLY A 152 -25.82 19.67 -22.14
C GLY A 152 -25.05 18.36 -22.34
N MET A 153 -24.15 18.37 -23.32
CA MET A 153 -23.27 17.25 -23.69
C MET A 153 -21.82 17.74 -23.75
N GLY A 154 -20.88 16.83 -23.51
CA GLY A 154 -19.44 17.12 -23.56
C GLY A 154 -18.86 17.73 -22.29
N GLU A 155 -17.61 18.17 -22.36
CA GLU A 155 -16.85 18.76 -21.27
C GLU A 155 -17.09 20.28 -21.13
N ILE A 156 -16.42 20.94 -20.18
CA ILE A 156 -16.68 22.36 -19.83
C ILE A 156 -16.63 23.33 -21.02
N ALA A 157 -15.77 23.05 -22.03
CA ALA A 157 -15.62 23.87 -23.22
C ALA A 157 -16.86 23.82 -24.14
N GLU A 158 -17.61 22.72 -24.11
CA GLU A 158 -18.86 22.53 -24.86
C GLU A 158 -20.07 22.92 -24.01
N LEU A 159 -20.02 22.61 -22.70
CA LEU A 159 -21.11 22.89 -21.75
C LEU A 159 -21.34 24.39 -21.54
N LEU A 160 -20.29 25.20 -21.34
CA LEU A 160 -20.47 26.63 -21.06
C LEU A 160 -21.13 27.39 -22.22
N PRO A 161 -20.70 27.23 -23.49
CA PRO A 161 -21.40 27.81 -24.62
C PRO A 161 -22.84 27.31 -24.75
N HIS A 162 -23.08 26.01 -24.51
CA HIS A 162 -24.43 25.46 -24.60
C HIS A 162 -25.38 26.03 -23.52
N ILE A 163 -24.89 26.20 -22.29
CA ILE A 163 -25.62 26.85 -21.19
C ILE A 163 -25.96 28.29 -21.57
N ALA A 164 -24.97 29.05 -22.07
CA ALA A 164 -25.17 30.44 -22.48
C ALA A 164 -26.16 30.55 -23.65
N ALA A 165 -26.02 29.70 -24.67
CA ALA A 165 -26.93 29.67 -25.82
C ALA A 165 -28.36 29.31 -25.41
N THR A 166 -28.54 28.34 -24.51
CA THR A 166 -29.86 27.96 -23.99
C THR A 166 -30.50 29.11 -23.20
N ALA A 167 -29.71 29.80 -22.37
CA ALA A 167 -30.18 30.97 -21.62
C ALA A 167 -30.64 32.11 -22.55
N GLN A 168 -29.96 32.31 -23.68
CA GLN A 168 -30.32 33.32 -24.68
C GLN A 168 -31.52 32.92 -25.56
N ALA A 169 -31.67 31.62 -25.87
CA ALA A 169 -32.69 31.13 -26.79
C ALA A 169 -34.12 31.17 -26.23
N GLY A 170 -34.28 31.17 -24.90
CA GLY A 170 -35.58 31.27 -24.25
C GLY A 170 -35.53 30.78 -22.82
N PHE A 171 -35.85 31.65 -21.88
CA PHE A 171 -35.75 31.39 -20.45
C PHE A 171 -37.13 31.16 -19.83
N ASN A 172 -37.43 29.94 -19.42
CA ASN A 172 -38.67 29.65 -18.70
C ASN A 172 -38.49 29.90 -17.19
N VAL A 173 -38.98 31.05 -16.73
CA VAL A 173 -38.87 31.48 -15.31
C VAL A 173 -39.53 30.47 -14.35
N LEU A 174 -40.65 29.88 -14.76
CA LEU A 174 -41.36 28.90 -13.94
C LEU A 174 -40.55 27.61 -13.77
N SER A 175 -39.87 27.16 -14.83
CA SER A 175 -38.97 26.02 -14.80
C SER A 175 -37.81 26.27 -13.85
N LEU A 176 -37.20 27.46 -13.92
CA LEU A 176 -36.13 27.84 -13.00
C LEU A 176 -36.63 27.85 -11.55
N ALA A 177 -37.77 28.50 -11.29
CA ALA A 177 -38.35 28.62 -9.96
C ALA A 177 -38.68 27.25 -9.36
N LEU A 178 -39.25 26.33 -10.16
CA LEU A 178 -39.54 24.96 -9.74
C LEU A 178 -38.25 24.21 -9.42
N GLY A 179 -37.24 24.24 -10.30
CA GLY A 179 -36.01 23.47 -10.08
C GLY A 179 -35.14 24.01 -8.93
N VAL A 180 -34.94 25.33 -8.87
CA VAL A 180 -34.21 25.98 -7.76
C VAL A 180 -35.01 25.84 -6.46
N GLY A 181 -36.33 26.00 -6.51
CA GLY A 181 -37.21 25.78 -5.37
C GLY A 181 -37.10 24.36 -4.83
N THR A 182 -37.13 23.35 -5.70
CA THR A 182 -36.89 21.95 -5.32
C THR A 182 -35.52 21.75 -4.67
N PHE A 183 -34.46 22.31 -5.25
CA PHE A 183 -33.11 22.25 -4.67
C PHE A 183 -33.08 22.84 -3.24
N VAL A 184 -33.62 24.05 -3.06
CA VAL A 184 -33.65 24.75 -1.76
C VAL A 184 -34.47 23.95 -0.74
N VAL A 185 -35.65 23.46 -1.11
CA VAL A 185 -36.52 22.67 -0.23
C VAL A 185 -35.83 21.38 0.22
N ILE A 186 -35.12 20.68 -0.67
CA ILE A 186 -34.38 19.47 -0.30
C ILE A 186 -33.23 19.81 0.64
N MET A 187 -32.43 20.84 0.34
CA MET A 187 -31.31 21.27 1.19
C MET A 187 -31.76 21.72 2.59
N LEU A 188 -32.85 22.47 2.69
CA LEU A 188 -33.44 22.85 3.97
C LEU A 188 -34.06 21.65 4.70
N GLY A 189 -34.75 20.78 3.96
CA GLY A 189 -35.38 19.59 4.50
C GLY A 189 -34.37 18.60 5.12
N LYS A 190 -33.16 18.50 4.57
CA LYS A 190 -32.07 17.73 5.19
C LYS A 190 -31.73 18.20 6.61
N ARG A 191 -31.91 19.50 6.92
CA ARG A 191 -31.66 20.06 8.25
C ARG A 191 -32.89 19.98 9.15
N VAL A 192 -34.08 20.22 8.61
CA VAL A 192 -35.33 20.35 9.40
C VAL A 192 -36.04 19.01 9.60
N CYS A 193 -36.09 18.16 8.58
CA CYS A 193 -36.80 16.87 8.60
C CYS A 193 -35.99 15.76 7.92
N PRO A 194 -34.80 15.39 8.46
CA PRO A 194 -33.87 14.45 7.82
C PRO A 194 -34.44 13.04 7.57
N LYS A 195 -35.52 12.66 8.28
CA LYS A 195 -36.17 11.36 8.12
C LYS A 195 -37.12 11.29 6.91
N VAL A 196 -37.47 12.43 6.31
CA VAL A 196 -38.44 12.50 5.22
C VAL A 196 -37.69 12.53 3.88
N PRO A 197 -38.03 11.65 2.91
CA PRO A 197 -37.45 11.68 1.58
C PRO A 197 -37.99 12.84 0.76
N MET A 198 -37.41 14.02 0.97
CA MET A 198 -37.82 15.26 0.31
C MET A 198 -37.74 15.15 -1.22
N SER A 199 -36.85 14.33 -1.77
CA SER A 199 -36.81 14.02 -3.21
C SER A 199 -38.13 13.40 -3.70
N VAL A 200 -38.64 12.37 -3.01
CA VAL A 200 -39.91 11.71 -3.33
C VAL A 200 -41.10 12.65 -3.10
N VAL A 201 -41.08 13.43 -2.01
CA VAL A 201 -42.11 14.44 -1.74
C VAL A 201 -42.17 15.45 -2.86
N MET A 202 -41.02 15.99 -3.30
CA MET A 202 -40.97 16.97 -4.38
C MET A 202 -41.39 16.39 -5.73
N MET A 203 -41.13 15.11 -6.00
CA MET A 203 -41.70 14.43 -7.18
C MET A 203 -43.24 14.41 -7.12
N GLY A 204 -43.81 14.04 -5.97
CA GLY A 204 -45.26 14.04 -5.77
C GLY A 204 -45.88 15.43 -5.90
N VAL A 205 -45.28 16.43 -5.25
CA VAL A 205 -45.69 17.83 -5.35
C VAL A 205 -45.62 18.32 -6.79
N GLY A 206 -44.53 18.02 -7.52
CA GLY A 206 -44.40 18.37 -8.93
C GLY A 206 -45.51 17.78 -9.78
N ALA A 207 -45.85 16.50 -9.61
CA ALA A 207 -46.95 15.87 -10.32
C ALA A 207 -48.32 16.48 -9.98
N VAL A 208 -48.58 16.77 -8.71
CA VAL A 208 -49.82 17.43 -8.27
C VAL A 208 -49.94 18.84 -8.84
N LEU A 209 -48.85 19.60 -8.86
CA LEU A 209 -48.82 20.92 -9.49
C LEU A 209 -49.11 20.83 -11.00
N THR A 210 -48.55 19.84 -11.70
CA THR A 210 -48.88 19.59 -13.11
C THR A 210 -50.36 19.30 -13.30
N LEU A 211 -50.96 18.45 -12.44
CA LEU A 211 -52.37 18.08 -12.54
C LEU A 211 -53.32 19.26 -12.30
N ILE A 212 -52.99 20.16 -11.37
CA ILE A 212 -53.86 21.28 -10.98
C ILE A 212 -53.67 22.48 -11.91
N PHE A 213 -52.41 22.81 -12.25
CA PHE A 213 -52.06 24.05 -12.94
C PHE A 213 -51.68 23.86 -14.41
N HIS A 214 -51.66 22.63 -14.92
CA HIS A 214 -51.26 22.31 -16.30
C HIS A 214 -49.93 22.98 -16.68
N LEU A 215 -48.86 22.61 -15.95
CA LEU A 215 -47.53 23.22 -16.10
C LEU A 215 -46.97 23.10 -17.53
N ASP A 216 -47.37 22.07 -18.27
CA ASP A 216 -47.06 21.89 -19.69
C ASP A 216 -47.57 23.04 -20.56
N GLN A 217 -48.77 23.57 -20.27
CA GLN A 217 -49.34 24.72 -20.99
C GLN A 217 -48.57 26.02 -20.72
N HIS A 218 -47.79 26.06 -19.64
CA HIS A 218 -46.93 27.18 -19.25
C HIS A 218 -45.47 27.01 -19.74
N GLY A 219 -45.24 26.07 -20.66
CA GLY A 219 -43.93 25.82 -21.27
C GLY A 219 -42.95 25.05 -20.37
N VAL A 220 -43.41 24.44 -19.28
CA VAL A 220 -42.59 23.57 -18.44
C VAL A 220 -42.50 22.19 -19.10
N ALA A 221 -41.29 21.72 -19.38
CA ALA A 221 -41.08 20.40 -19.93
C ALA A 221 -41.49 19.30 -18.93
N LEU A 222 -42.30 18.34 -19.39
CA LEU A 222 -42.67 17.14 -18.65
C LEU A 222 -41.91 15.92 -19.17
N LEU A 223 -41.82 14.87 -18.35
CA LEU A 223 -41.33 13.58 -18.84
C LEU A 223 -42.29 12.97 -19.87
N PRO A 224 -41.76 12.27 -20.88
CA PRO A 224 -42.60 11.55 -21.85
C PRO A 224 -43.33 10.38 -21.18
N ALA A 225 -44.57 10.14 -21.62
CA ALA A 225 -45.35 9.00 -21.16
C ALA A 225 -44.69 7.67 -21.56
N VAL A 226 -44.81 6.67 -20.66
CA VAL A 226 -44.17 5.36 -20.82
C VAL A 226 -45.23 4.27 -20.91
N PRO A 227 -45.18 3.37 -21.90
CA PRO A 227 -46.12 2.26 -21.98
C PRO A 227 -45.90 1.27 -20.83
N PRO A 228 -46.97 0.67 -20.28
CA PRO A 228 -46.84 -0.37 -19.26
C PRO A 228 -46.25 -1.65 -19.86
N GLY A 229 -45.41 -2.34 -19.10
CA GLY A 229 -44.83 -3.63 -19.49
C GLY A 229 -43.42 -3.86 -18.99
N LEU A 230 -43.08 -5.13 -18.79
CA LEU A 230 -41.74 -5.57 -18.43
C LEU A 230 -40.84 -5.70 -19.68
N PRO A 231 -39.51 -5.51 -19.54
CA PRO A 231 -38.59 -5.66 -20.66
C PRO A 231 -38.59 -7.10 -21.16
N ARG A 232 -38.56 -7.26 -22.48
CA ARG A 232 -38.41 -8.57 -23.14
C ARG A 232 -36.95 -8.77 -23.54
N PRO A 233 -36.44 -10.01 -23.51
CA PRO A 233 -35.12 -10.31 -24.07
C PRO A 233 -35.07 -9.89 -25.55
N VAL A 234 -34.02 -9.18 -25.93
CA VAL A 234 -33.75 -8.72 -27.29
C VAL A 234 -32.48 -9.41 -27.75
N LEU A 235 -32.61 -10.36 -28.67
CA LEU A 235 -31.46 -10.89 -29.40
C LEU A 235 -31.15 -9.94 -30.57
N PRO A 236 -29.93 -9.39 -30.67
CA PRO A 236 -29.58 -8.51 -31.76
C PRO A 236 -29.64 -9.26 -33.09
N GLN A 237 -30.47 -8.78 -34.01
CA GLN A 237 -30.58 -9.34 -35.36
C GLN A 237 -29.34 -8.92 -36.15
N LEU A 238 -28.43 -9.88 -36.40
CA LEU A 238 -27.20 -9.66 -37.14
C LEU A 238 -27.48 -9.61 -38.65
N ASP A 239 -27.89 -8.43 -39.13
CA ASP A 239 -27.95 -8.17 -40.57
C ASP A 239 -26.55 -7.81 -41.12
N ALA A 240 -26.40 -7.87 -42.44
CA ALA A 240 -25.12 -7.60 -43.10
C ALA A 240 -24.57 -6.19 -42.80
N ARG A 241 -25.44 -5.22 -42.54
CA ARG A 241 -25.07 -3.85 -42.19
C ARG A 241 -24.47 -3.79 -40.79
N LEU A 242 -25.13 -4.39 -39.80
CA LEU A 242 -24.63 -4.47 -38.44
C LEU A 242 -23.31 -5.24 -38.37
N LEU A 243 -23.19 -6.35 -39.12
CA LEU A 243 -21.96 -7.14 -39.20
C LEU A 243 -20.77 -6.32 -39.72
N ALA A 244 -21.00 -5.47 -40.73
CA ALA A 244 -19.99 -4.54 -41.24
C ALA A 244 -19.59 -3.44 -40.23
N MET A 245 -20.47 -3.10 -39.29
CA MET A 245 -20.24 -2.09 -38.26
C MET A 245 -19.54 -2.65 -37.01
N LEU A 246 -19.54 -3.98 -36.81
CA LEU A 246 -18.99 -4.63 -35.61
C LEU A 246 -17.54 -4.23 -35.28
N PRO A 247 -16.58 -4.16 -36.22
CA PRO A 247 -15.22 -3.76 -35.88
C PRO A 247 -15.14 -2.35 -35.32
N ARG A 248 -15.92 -1.40 -35.89
CA ARG A 248 -15.98 -0.02 -35.42
C ARG A 248 -16.64 0.07 -34.05
N ILE A 249 -17.73 -0.67 -33.85
CA ILE A 249 -18.43 -0.77 -32.56
C ILE A 249 -17.48 -1.32 -31.49
N PHE A 250 -16.76 -2.40 -31.78
CA PHE A 250 -15.87 -3.05 -30.84
C PHE A 250 -14.70 -2.16 -30.43
N ILE A 251 -14.07 -1.46 -31.38
CA ILE A 251 -12.98 -0.52 -31.06
C ILE A 251 -13.52 0.69 -30.28
N SER A 252 -14.65 1.25 -30.69
CA SER A 252 -15.21 2.45 -30.05
C SER A 252 -15.81 2.17 -28.66
N SER A 253 -16.30 0.95 -28.41
CA SER A 253 -16.85 0.56 -27.11
C SER A 253 -15.77 0.39 -26.03
N PHE A 254 -14.49 0.31 -26.40
CA PHE A 254 -13.38 0.23 -25.46
C PHE A 254 -13.34 1.45 -24.53
N SER A 255 -13.56 2.66 -25.06
CA SER A 255 -13.57 3.89 -24.27
C SER A 255 -14.72 3.89 -23.26
N VAL A 256 -15.91 3.45 -23.68
CA VAL A 256 -17.08 3.29 -22.79
C VAL A 256 -16.77 2.29 -21.68
N ALA A 257 -16.16 1.15 -21.98
CA ALA A 257 -15.78 0.16 -20.96
C ALA A 257 -14.73 0.70 -19.99
N LEU A 258 -13.76 1.47 -20.48
CA LEU A 258 -12.75 2.13 -19.66
C LEU A 258 -13.40 3.14 -18.69
N VAL A 259 -14.37 3.93 -19.17
CA VAL A 259 -15.12 4.90 -18.37
C VAL A 259 -15.92 4.20 -17.28
N ILE A 260 -16.70 3.17 -17.64
CA ILE A 260 -17.47 2.38 -16.67
C ILE A 260 -16.54 1.79 -15.61
N THR A 261 -15.40 1.23 -16.01
CA THR A 261 -14.42 0.66 -15.08
C THR A 261 -13.86 1.73 -14.14
N ALA A 262 -13.39 2.84 -14.71
CA ALA A 262 -12.71 3.91 -14.00
C ALA A 262 -13.66 4.61 -13.01
N GLU A 263 -14.79 5.12 -13.49
CA GLU A 263 -15.77 5.84 -12.67
C GLU A 263 -16.38 4.95 -11.59
N THR A 264 -16.77 3.73 -11.98
CA THR A 264 -17.49 2.87 -11.04
C THR A 264 -16.58 2.33 -9.95
N LEU A 265 -15.36 1.90 -10.29
CA LEU A 265 -14.41 1.41 -9.27
C LEU A 265 -14.01 2.53 -8.31
N LEU A 266 -13.76 3.74 -8.83
CA LEU A 266 -13.44 4.90 -7.99
C LEU A 266 -14.61 5.24 -7.07
N ALA A 267 -15.81 5.38 -7.62
CA ALA A 267 -17.00 5.70 -6.85
C ALA A 267 -17.29 4.62 -5.79
N THR A 268 -17.17 3.34 -6.14
CA THR A 268 -17.38 2.24 -5.18
C THR A 268 -16.32 2.23 -4.08
N GLY A 269 -15.04 2.46 -4.45
CA GLY A 269 -13.93 2.57 -3.52
C GLY A 269 -14.13 3.73 -2.53
N SER A 270 -14.61 4.88 -3.00
CA SER A 270 -14.89 6.04 -2.13
C SER A 270 -15.97 5.75 -1.09
N VAL A 271 -17.05 5.12 -1.51
CA VAL A 271 -18.17 4.77 -0.62
C VAL A 271 -17.72 3.74 0.40
N GLY A 272 -16.91 2.76 -0.02
CA GLY A 272 -16.29 1.79 0.88
C GLY A 272 -15.35 2.45 1.88
N MET A 273 -14.47 3.36 1.45
CA MET A 273 -13.57 4.09 2.34
C MET A 273 -14.33 4.95 3.36
N ALA A 274 -15.40 5.63 2.94
CA ALA A 274 -16.21 6.46 3.83
C ALA A 274 -16.93 5.66 4.93
N HIS A 275 -17.20 4.37 4.70
CA HIS A 275 -17.93 3.49 5.63
C HIS A 275 -17.07 2.38 6.24
N GLY A 276 -15.78 2.29 5.90
CA GLY A 276 -14.89 1.22 6.35
C GLY A 276 -15.17 -0.15 5.74
N ASP A 277 -15.83 -0.22 4.58
CA ASP A 277 -16.12 -1.49 3.90
C ASP A 277 -14.90 -2.01 3.12
N SER A 278 -14.69 -3.32 3.14
CA SER A 278 -13.70 -3.97 2.28
C SER A 278 -14.29 -4.26 0.90
N ILE A 279 -13.86 -3.48 -0.10
CA ILE A 279 -14.28 -3.64 -1.50
C ILE A 279 -13.30 -4.55 -2.25
N ASP A 280 -13.82 -5.58 -2.91
CA ASP A 280 -13.06 -6.40 -3.85
C ASP A 280 -13.27 -5.85 -5.27
N ASN A 281 -12.33 -5.02 -5.71
CA ASN A 281 -12.36 -4.37 -7.02
C ASN A 281 -12.45 -5.35 -8.20
N ASN A 282 -11.92 -6.58 -8.08
CA ASN A 282 -12.04 -7.55 -9.17
C ASN A 282 -13.44 -8.18 -9.19
N ARG A 283 -14.03 -8.41 -8.02
CA ARG A 283 -15.43 -8.83 -7.91
C ARG A 283 -16.40 -7.75 -8.40
N GLU A 284 -16.06 -6.47 -8.19
CA GLU A 284 -16.82 -5.36 -8.78
C GLU A 284 -16.80 -5.41 -10.32
N LEU A 285 -15.65 -5.63 -10.96
CA LEU A 285 -15.58 -5.79 -12.42
C LEU A 285 -16.46 -6.94 -12.93
N LEU A 286 -16.52 -8.05 -12.19
CA LEU A 286 -17.44 -9.15 -12.50
C LEU A 286 -18.91 -8.71 -12.39
N ALA A 287 -19.26 -7.96 -11.35
CA ALA A 287 -20.62 -7.43 -11.17
C ALA A 287 -21.01 -6.48 -12.32
N TYR A 288 -20.10 -5.59 -12.75
CA TYR A 288 -20.34 -4.67 -13.86
C TYR A 288 -20.51 -5.44 -15.18
N THR A 289 -19.69 -6.48 -15.40
CA THR A 289 -19.77 -7.35 -16.56
C THR A 289 -21.13 -8.05 -16.61
N ALA A 290 -21.54 -8.69 -15.51
CA ALA A 290 -22.81 -9.41 -15.45
C ALA A 290 -24.03 -8.48 -15.61
N ALA A 291 -23.99 -7.31 -14.97
CA ALA A 291 -25.06 -6.31 -15.10
C ALA A 291 -25.16 -5.75 -16.52
N ASN A 292 -24.03 -5.45 -17.17
CA ASN A 292 -24.03 -4.99 -18.56
C ASN A 292 -24.40 -6.08 -19.57
N LEU A 293 -24.05 -7.35 -19.31
CA LEU A 293 -24.51 -8.47 -20.11
C LEU A 293 -26.05 -8.51 -20.13
N VAL A 294 -26.67 -8.45 -18.96
CA VAL A 294 -28.13 -8.41 -18.84
C VAL A 294 -28.71 -7.13 -19.44
N SER A 295 -28.05 -5.98 -19.29
CA SER A 295 -28.48 -4.75 -19.94
C SER A 295 -28.56 -4.90 -21.47
N GLY A 296 -27.50 -5.42 -22.10
CA GLY A 296 -27.47 -5.66 -23.54
C GLY A 296 -28.52 -6.68 -24.01
N LEU A 297 -28.71 -7.77 -23.26
CA LEU A 297 -29.70 -8.81 -23.59
C LEU A 297 -31.15 -8.34 -23.46
N PHE A 298 -31.42 -7.23 -22.78
CA PHE A 298 -32.75 -6.63 -22.63
C PHE A 298 -32.88 -5.29 -23.37
N GLY A 299 -31.98 -5.04 -24.33
CA GLY A 299 -32.07 -3.89 -25.24
C GLY A 299 -31.65 -2.54 -24.62
N CYS A 300 -31.01 -2.56 -23.46
CA CYS A 300 -30.69 -1.37 -22.69
C CYS A 300 -29.29 -0.82 -23.02
N PRO A 301 -29.03 0.48 -22.76
CA PRO A 301 -27.69 1.04 -22.89
C PRO A 301 -26.77 0.49 -21.79
N PRO A 302 -25.45 0.71 -21.90
CA PRO A 302 -24.54 0.36 -20.83
C PRO A 302 -24.93 1.00 -19.50
N VAL A 303 -24.69 0.25 -18.43
CA VAL A 303 -24.98 0.62 -17.04
C VAL A 303 -23.67 0.71 -16.26
N SER A 304 -23.62 1.62 -15.30
CA SER A 304 -22.46 1.88 -14.44
C SER A 304 -22.89 2.23 -13.04
N GLY A 305 -21.92 2.50 -12.17
CA GLY A 305 -22.20 3.07 -10.86
C GLY A 305 -22.73 4.48 -10.93
N SER A 306 -23.54 4.83 -9.94
CA SER A 306 -24.10 6.18 -9.85
C SER A 306 -23.86 6.78 -8.48
N VAL A 307 -22.92 7.73 -8.44
CA VAL A 307 -22.62 8.56 -7.28
C VAL A 307 -23.87 9.27 -6.75
N SER A 308 -24.69 9.86 -7.65
CA SER A 308 -25.91 10.59 -7.28
C SER A 308 -26.91 9.71 -6.50
N ARG A 309 -27.30 8.57 -7.07
CA ARG A 309 -28.22 7.61 -6.41
C ARG A 309 -27.63 7.02 -5.13
N THR A 310 -26.32 6.76 -5.09
CA THR A 310 -25.66 6.25 -3.88
C THR A 310 -25.67 7.27 -2.75
N GLY A 311 -25.43 8.56 -3.02
CA GLY A 311 -25.54 9.60 -2.00
C GLY A 311 -26.95 9.69 -1.42
N ILE A 312 -27.98 9.64 -2.27
CA ILE A 312 -29.38 9.62 -1.83
C ILE A 312 -29.66 8.38 -0.98
N ALA A 313 -29.21 7.20 -1.40
CA ALA A 313 -29.39 5.98 -0.60
C ALA A 313 -28.67 6.07 0.76
N GLY A 314 -27.49 6.71 0.79
CA GLY A 314 -26.72 6.97 2.00
C GLY A 314 -27.47 7.85 3.00
N ASP A 315 -28.18 8.89 2.54
CA ASP A 315 -28.99 9.76 3.40
C ASP A 315 -30.09 8.99 4.17
N PHE A 316 -30.54 7.83 3.68
CA PHE A 316 -31.57 6.98 4.31
C PHE A 316 -31.02 5.76 5.04
N GLY A 317 -29.71 5.71 5.28
CA GLY A 317 -29.07 4.70 6.13
C GLY A 317 -29.07 3.29 5.52
N VAL A 318 -28.87 3.20 4.20
CA VAL A 318 -28.69 1.91 3.52
C VAL A 318 -27.49 1.16 4.07
N ASN A 319 -27.65 -0.15 4.31
CA ASN A 319 -26.58 -0.98 4.86
C ASN A 319 -26.39 -2.31 4.12
N SER A 320 -27.25 -2.66 3.16
CA SER A 320 -27.03 -3.84 2.32
C SER A 320 -27.60 -3.70 0.90
N GLN A 321 -27.18 -4.62 0.03
CA GLN A 321 -27.69 -4.75 -1.34
C GLN A 321 -29.13 -5.29 -1.43
N MET A 322 -29.79 -5.56 -0.30
CA MET A 322 -31.24 -5.71 -0.29
C MET A 322 -31.93 -4.44 -0.85
N MET A 323 -31.29 -3.28 -0.72
CA MET A 323 -31.71 -2.05 -1.38
C MET A 323 -31.84 -2.19 -2.90
N SER A 324 -30.89 -2.84 -3.58
CA SER A 324 -30.95 -3.11 -5.03
C SER A 324 -32.07 -4.08 -5.40
N VAL A 325 -32.32 -5.09 -4.57
CA VAL A 325 -33.43 -6.05 -4.76
C VAL A 325 -34.78 -5.34 -4.63
N VAL A 326 -34.95 -4.53 -3.57
CA VAL A 326 -36.14 -3.74 -3.35
C VAL A 326 -36.33 -2.73 -4.48
N ALA A 327 -35.27 -2.04 -4.90
CA ALA A 327 -35.34 -1.08 -5.99
C ALA A 327 -35.80 -1.73 -7.31
N ALA A 328 -35.26 -2.90 -7.64
CA ALA A 328 -35.70 -3.68 -8.80
C ALA A 328 -37.18 -4.10 -8.68
N ALA A 329 -37.61 -4.57 -7.50
CA ALA A 329 -39.01 -4.94 -7.27
C ALA A 329 -39.95 -3.72 -7.37
N THR A 330 -39.58 -2.58 -6.80
CA THR A 330 -40.33 -1.32 -6.93
C THR A 330 -40.41 -0.87 -8.39
N MET A 331 -39.31 -0.93 -9.14
CA MET A 331 -39.30 -0.59 -10.56
C MET A 331 -40.20 -1.52 -11.38
N ALA A 332 -40.23 -2.82 -11.05
CA ALA A 332 -41.15 -3.78 -11.68
C ALA A 332 -42.61 -3.38 -11.45
N LEU A 333 -42.97 -3.01 -10.21
CA LEU A 333 -44.31 -2.55 -9.87
C LEU A 333 -44.68 -1.26 -10.61
N VAL A 334 -43.76 -0.31 -10.72
CA VAL A 334 -43.98 0.92 -11.48
C VAL A 334 -44.23 0.63 -12.95
N LEU A 335 -43.41 -0.23 -13.57
CA LEU A 335 -43.56 -0.63 -14.98
C LEU A 335 -44.87 -1.37 -15.27
N CYS A 336 -45.40 -2.12 -14.31
CA CYS A 336 -46.66 -2.85 -14.48
C CYS A 336 -47.90 -2.00 -14.19
N PHE A 337 -47.84 -1.09 -13.21
CA PHE A 337 -49.05 -0.48 -12.66
C PHE A 337 -49.04 1.06 -12.60
N ALA A 338 -47.87 1.71 -12.64
CA ALA A 338 -47.75 3.14 -12.34
C ALA A 338 -47.05 3.98 -13.44
N THR A 339 -46.85 3.45 -14.65
CA THR A 339 -46.19 4.21 -15.73
C THR A 339 -46.96 5.45 -16.17
N GLY A 340 -48.30 5.44 -16.04
CA GLY A 340 -49.14 6.59 -16.34
C GLY A 340 -48.83 7.83 -15.49
N PHE A 341 -48.29 7.65 -14.27
CA PHE A 341 -47.88 8.76 -13.41
C PHE A 341 -46.66 9.52 -13.94
N ILE A 342 -45.76 8.84 -14.66
CA ILE A 342 -44.47 9.38 -15.08
C ILE A 342 -44.64 10.62 -15.97
N GLY A 343 -45.68 10.62 -16.82
CA GLY A 343 -45.97 11.74 -17.73
C GLY A 343 -46.35 13.05 -17.06
N PHE A 344 -46.68 13.04 -15.75
CA PHE A 344 -47.02 14.26 -15.01
C PHE A 344 -45.82 14.92 -14.35
N LEU A 345 -44.64 14.30 -14.38
CA LEU A 345 -43.48 14.79 -13.65
C LEU A 345 -42.76 15.93 -14.40
N PRO A 346 -42.62 17.13 -13.80
CA PRO A 346 -41.87 18.23 -14.40
C PRO A 346 -40.37 17.96 -14.41
N VAL A 347 -39.74 18.09 -15.57
CA VAL A 347 -38.29 17.98 -15.75
C VAL A 347 -37.49 18.90 -14.81
N PRO A 348 -37.90 20.17 -14.56
CA PRO A 348 -37.13 21.05 -13.68
C PRO A 348 -37.11 20.60 -12.21
N VAL A 349 -38.22 20.04 -11.70
CA VAL A 349 -38.28 19.48 -10.34
C VAL A 349 -37.29 18.32 -10.20
N LEU A 350 -37.28 17.42 -11.18
CA LEU A 350 -36.37 16.27 -11.22
C LEU A 350 -34.90 16.74 -11.34
N THR A 351 -34.67 17.80 -12.11
CA THR A 351 -33.36 18.43 -12.24
C THR A 351 -32.87 18.99 -10.90
N GLY A 352 -33.75 19.67 -10.15
CA GLY A 352 -33.45 20.15 -8.80
C GLY A 352 -33.08 19.02 -7.83
N ILE A 353 -33.75 17.86 -7.92
CA ILE A 353 -33.42 16.66 -7.13
C ILE A 353 -32.01 16.16 -7.44
N VAL A 354 -31.64 16.06 -8.72
CA VAL A 354 -30.31 15.59 -9.14
C VAL A 354 -29.22 16.54 -8.66
N ILE A 355 -29.40 17.85 -8.84
CA ILE A 355 -28.44 18.86 -8.40
C ILE A 355 -28.28 18.82 -6.86
N ALA A 356 -29.39 18.70 -6.12
CA ALA A 356 -29.37 18.60 -4.66
C ALA A 356 -28.57 17.38 -4.16
N ALA A 357 -28.73 16.23 -4.83
CA ALA A 357 -28.00 15.01 -4.51
C ALA A 357 -26.49 15.16 -4.76
N LEU A 358 -26.10 15.68 -5.93
CA LEU A 358 -24.70 15.86 -6.30
C LEU A 358 -24.00 16.90 -5.43
N PHE A 359 -24.68 18.01 -5.10
CA PHE A 359 -24.13 19.06 -4.27
C PHE A 359 -23.74 18.57 -2.87
N SER A 360 -24.44 17.57 -2.35
CA SER A 360 -24.16 16.97 -1.04
C SER A 360 -22.92 16.08 -1.01
N ILE A 361 -22.39 15.70 -2.18
CA ILE A 361 -21.28 14.75 -2.33
C ILE A 361 -19.96 15.45 -2.65
N LEU A 362 -20.01 16.73 -3.05
CA LEU A 362 -18.82 17.53 -3.36
C LEU A 362 -17.85 17.56 -2.17
N GLU A 363 -16.58 17.20 -2.41
CA GLU A 363 -15.58 17.05 -1.34
C GLU A 363 -14.72 18.32 -1.13
N PHE A 364 -15.31 19.51 -1.27
CA PHE A 364 -14.57 20.76 -1.02
C PHE A 364 -14.08 20.89 0.43
N ASP A 365 -14.74 20.22 1.37
CA ASP A 365 -14.29 20.13 2.76
C ASP A 365 -12.98 19.34 2.89
N LEU A 366 -12.79 18.28 2.08
CA LEU A 366 -11.52 17.55 2.03
C LEU A 366 -10.41 18.46 1.50
N ALA A 367 -10.65 19.20 0.42
CA ALA A 367 -9.68 20.16 -0.10
C ALA A 367 -9.27 21.19 0.96
N HIS A 368 -10.22 21.70 1.75
CA HIS A 368 -9.90 22.64 2.83
C HIS A 368 -9.04 22.00 3.94
N LYS A 369 -9.28 20.73 4.28
CA LYS A 369 -8.44 19.98 5.23
C LYS A 369 -7.03 19.74 4.67
N LEU A 370 -6.94 19.30 3.40
CA LEU A 370 -5.66 19.04 2.72
C LEU A 370 -4.78 20.29 2.69
N LYS A 371 -5.36 21.47 2.45
CA LYS A 371 -4.62 22.75 2.48
C LYS A 371 -3.83 22.98 3.77
N LYS A 372 -4.34 22.48 4.91
CA LYS A 372 -3.71 22.62 6.23
C LYS A 372 -2.71 21.51 6.54
N VAL A 373 -2.85 20.34 5.92
CA VAL A 373 -2.07 19.13 6.23
C VAL A 373 -0.93 18.93 5.23
N ASP A 374 -1.22 18.91 3.93
CA ASP A 374 -0.24 18.67 2.87
C ASP A 374 -0.59 19.49 1.61
N ARG A 375 0.28 20.44 1.26
CA ARG A 375 0.10 21.31 0.09
C ARG A 375 0.18 20.55 -1.24
N VAL A 376 0.97 19.48 -1.32
CA VAL A 376 1.11 18.66 -2.52
C VAL A 376 -0.20 17.91 -2.77
N GLU A 377 -0.77 17.29 -1.75
CA GLU A 377 -2.06 16.62 -1.85
C GLU A 377 -3.21 17.59 -2.19
N PHE A 378 -3.18 18.80 -1.62
CA PHE A 378 -4.11 19.88 -1.98
C PHE A 378 -4.03 20.24 -3.48
N VAL A 379 -2.82 20.38 -4.02
CA VAL A 379 -2.62 20.68 -5.45
C VAL A 379 -3.08 19.52 -6.33
N ILE A 380 -2.80 18.27 -5.94
CA ILE A 380 -3.24 17.08 -6.68
C ILE A 380 -4.77 17.01 -6.78
N PHE A 381 -5.49 17.31 -5.69
CA PHE A 381 -6.95 17.39 -5.71
C PHE A 381 -7.45 18.32 -6.82
N TYR A 382 -6.93 19.55 -6.87
CA TYR A 382 -7.36 20.55 -7.86
C TYR A 382 -6.90 20.24 -9.28
N ILE A 383 -5.73 19.61 -9.45
CA ILE A 383 -5.28 19.15 -10.78
C ILE A 383 -6.26 18.10 -11.30
N VAL A 384 -6.59 17.07 -10.51
CA VAL A 384 -7.51 16.02 -10.95
C VAL A 384 -8.91 16.60 -11.20
N PHE A 385 -9.40 17.46 -10.30
CA PHE A 385 -10.65 18.19 -10.48
C PHE A 385 -10.69 18.96 -11.81
N ALA A 386 -9.65 19.73 -12.12
CA ALA A 386 -9.57 20.50 -13.36
C ALA A 386 -9.45 19.60 -14.60
N VAL A 387 -8.67 18.51 -14.53
CA VAL A 387 -8.52 17.57 -15.65
C VAL A 387 -9.86 16.91 -15.97
N VAL A 388 -10.64 16.50 -14.98
CA VAL A 388 -11.98 15.95 -15.20
C VAL A 388 -12.87 16.96 -15.93
N LEU A 389 -12.91 18.21 -15.46
CA LEU A 389 -13.75 19.23 -16.09
C LEU A 389 -13.35 19.58 -17.54
N ILE A 390 -12.05 19.56 -17.85
CA ILE A 390 -11.52 20.00 -19.15
C ILE A 390 -11.41 18.86 -20.16
N ARG A 391 -11.09 17.64 -19.69
CA ARG A 391 -10.71 16.49 -20.53
C ARG A 391 -11.55 15.24 -20.25
N GLY A 392 -12.52 15.32 -19.35
CA GLY A 392 -13.40 14.22 -18.97
C GLY A 392 -12.81 13.28 -17.92
N SER A 393 -13.66 12.39 -17.40
CA SER A 393 -13.34 11.47 -16.31
C SER A 393 -12.17 10.54 -16.62
N VAL A 394 -12.06 10.01 -17.84
CA VAL A 394 -10.96 9.11 -18.25
C VAL A 394 -9.60 9.76 -18.06
N ALA A 395 -9.43 10.98 -18.57
CA ALA A 395 -8.19 11.73 -18.41
C ALA A 395 -7.91 12.04 -16.94
N GLY A 396 -8.97 12.33 -16.16
CA GLY A 396 -8.89 12.53 -14.72
C GLY A 396 -8.32 11.32 -13.98
N VAL A 397 -8.75 10.11 -14.34
CA VAL A 397 -8.24 8.86 -13.74
C VAL A 397 -6.78 8.62 -14.10
N VAL A 398 -6.40 8.78 -15.38
CA VAL A 398 -5.01 8.62 -15.81
C VAL A 398 -4.10 9.62 -15.09
N ALA A 399 -4.51 10.89 -15.03
CA ALA A 399 -3.78 11.92 -14.30
C ALA A 399 -3.68 11.59 -12.81
N GLY A 400 -4.78 11.16 -12.18
CA GLY A 400 -4.83 10.80 -10.77
C GLY A 400 -3.93 9.63 -10.39
N VAL A 401 -3.93 8.56 -11.20
CA VAL A 401 -3.04 7.40 -11.01
C VAL A 401 -1.58 7.82 -11.21
N GLY A 402 -1.28 8.53 -12.30
CA GLY A 402 0.08 9.01 -12.59
C GLY A 402 0.64 9.92 -11.50
N LEU A 403 -0.16 10.86 -11.00
CA LEU A 403 0.21 11.75 -9.90
C LEU A 403 0.38 11.00 -8.58
N SER A 404 -0.43 9.97 -8.31
CA SER A 404 -0.29 9.14 -7.11
C SER A 404 1.04 8.39 -7.12
N PHE A 405 1.39 7.75 -8.24
CA PHE A 405 2.70 7.10 -8.40
C PHE A 405 3.86 8.09 -8.27
N LEU A 406 3.77 9.24 -8.95
CA LEU A 406 4.79 10.27 -8.86
C LEU A 406 4.97 10.77 -7.43
N THR A 407 3.88 10.95 -6.67
CA THR A 407 3.94 11.40 -5.28
C THR A 407 4.62 10.37 -4.38
N VAL A 408 4.32 9.08 -4.55
CA VAL A 408 5.00 8.00 -3.82
C VAL A 408 6.50 8.00 -4.14
N VAL A 409 6.87 8.10 -5.42
CA VAL A 409 8.27 8.16 -5.84
C VAL A 409 8.98 9.39 -5.25
N LEU A 410 8.37 10.57 -5.31
CA LEU A 410 8.94 11.80 -4.75
C LEU A 410 9.11 11.74 -3.23
N ARG A 411 8.14 11.17 -2.51
CA ARG A 411 8.23 10.97 -1.05
C ARG A 411 9.31 9.95 -0.69
N ALA A 412 9.37 8.82 -1.40
CA ALA A 412 10.42 7.82 -1.20
C ALA A 412 11.83 8.35 -1.55
N SER A 413 11.91 9.29 -2.49
CA SER A 413 13.18 9.94 -2.90
C SER A 413 13.73 10.93 -1.86
N ARG A 414 12.89 11.40 -0.92
CA ARG A 414 13.26 12.37 0.13
C ARG A 414 12.79 11.87 1.51
N PRO A 415 13.40 10.81 2.03
CA PRO A 415 13.01 10.25 3.31
C PRO A 415 13.38 11.18 4.47
N ALA A 416 12.79 10.94 5.63
CA ALA A 416 13.17 11.64 6.85
C ALA A 416 14.58 11.22 7.28
N THR A 417 15.46 12.18 7.46
CA THR A 417 16.84 11.98 7.92
C THR A 417 17.11 12.81 9.17
N ALA A 418 18.06 12.37 9.99
CA ALA A 418 18.47 13.10 11.19
C ALA A 418 19.96 12.90 11.48
N PHE A 419 20.60 13.91 12.04
CA PHE A 419 21.89 13.76 12.70
C PHE A 419 21.67 13.50 14.19
N LEU A 420 22.41 12.55 14.74
CA LEU A 420 22.27 12.11 16.12
C LEU A 420 23.43 12.61 17.00
N GLY A 421 23.17 12.69 18.30
CA GLY A 421 24.14 12.96 19.34
C GLY A 421 23.75 12.27 20.64
N CYS A 422 24.43 12.59 21.73
CA CYS A 422 24.15 12.04 23.06
C CYS A 422 23.73 13.13 24.03
N ILE A 423 22.92 12.77 25.01
CA ILE A 423 22.56 13.67 26.12
C ILE A 423 23.41 13.26 27.32
N PRO A 424 24.04 14.20 28.04
CA PRO A 424 24.69 13.93 29.32
C PRO A 424 23.81 13.11 30.26
N ASP A 425 24.39 12.08 30.89
CA ASP A 425 23.71 11.22 31.88
C ASP A 425 22.47 10.45 31.38
N HIS A 426 22.27 10.35 30.06
CA HIS A 426 21.16 9.60 29.46
C HIS A 426 21.64 8.61 28.40
N GLU A 427 20.98 7.44 28.37
CA GLU A 427 21.30 6.37 27.44
C GLU A 427 20.82 6.66 26.02
N GLY A 428 21.62 6.27 25.02
CA GLY A 428 21.20 6.22 23.62
C GLY A 428 21.58 7.45 22.78
N PHE A 429 21.13 7.42 21.53
CA PHE A 429 21.42 8.44 20.52
C PHE A 429 20.15 9.19 20.15
N TYR A 430 20.22 10.52 20.16
CA TYR A 430 19.06 11.40 20.04
C TYR A 430 19.24 12.39 18.89
N ALA A 431 18.15 12.69 18.18
CA ALA A 431 18.17 13.64 17.07
C ALA A 431 18.51 15.06 17.54
N LEU A 432 19.63 15.60 17.04
CA LEU A 432 20.12 16.95 17.35
C LEU A 432 19.11 18.04 16.95
N SER A 433 18.29 17.79 15.92
CA SER A 433 17.30 18.74 15.42
C SER A 433 16.06 18.88 16.30
N ARG A 434 15.82 17.95 17.24
CA ARG A 434 14.61 17.91 18.08
C ARG A 434 14.89 17.84 19.57
N THR A 435 16.10 17.47 19.98
CA THR A 435 16.47 17.33 21.39
C THR A 435 17.46 18.41 21.79
N ARG A 436 17.01 19.35 22.64
CA ARG A 436 17.78 20.53 23.04
C ARG A 436 19.09 20.19 23.75
N ASP A 437 19.08 19.13 24.55
CA ASP A 437 20.22 18.74 25.38
C ASP A 437 21.14 17.72 24.68
N ALA A 438 20.81 17.30 23.46
CA ALA A 438 21.64 16.38 22.69
C ALA A 438 22.83 17.14 22.08
N ARG A 439 24.04 16.62 22.32
CA ARG A 439 25.29 17.17 21.81
C ARG A 439 25.98 16.17 20.88
N PRO A 440 26.63 16.63 19.80
CA PRO A 440 27.40 15.76 18.93
C PRO A 440 28.64 15.20 19.67
N ILE A 441 29.05 14.00 19.27
CA ILE A 441 30.31 13.40 19.73
C ILE A 441 31.46 14.02 18.94
N GLU A 442 32.56 14.38 19.62
CA GLU A 442 33.71 15.00 18.97
C GLU A 442 34.29 14.11 17.86
N ASN A 443 34.58 14.71 16.70
CA ASN A 443 35.14 14.05 15.52
C ASN A 443 34.27 12.92 14.92
N VAL A 444 33.01 12.79 15.34
CA VAL A 444 32.08 11.76 14.87
C VAL A 444 30.84 12.39 14.22
N VAL A 445 30.40 11.82 13.11
CA VAL A 445 29.08 12.09 12.52
C VAL A 445 28.20 10.86 12.71
N LEU A 446 27.08 11.01 13.43
CA LEU A 446 26.04 9.99 13.50
C LEU A 446 24.88 10.40 12.59
N TYR A 447 24.60 9.61 11.57
CA TYR A 447 23.62 9.93 10.54
C TYR A 447 22.55 8.85 10.42
N GLN A 448 21.30 9.21 10.70
CA GLN A 448 20.15 8.33 10.58
C GLN A 448 19.45 8.53 9.24
N PHE A 449 19.27 7.43 8.50
CA PHE A 449 18.56 7.40 7.22
C PHE A 449 17.37 6.45 7.26
N ASN A 450 16.15 7.00 7.22
CA ASN A 450 14.92 6.23 7.48
C ASN A 450 14.18 5.77 6.20
N ALA A 451 14.88 5.16 5.24
CA ALA A 451 14.23 4.50 4.10
C ALA A 451 15.16 3.50 3.40
N ALA A 452 14.56 2.60 2.61
CA ALA A 452 15.29 1.82 1.60
C ALA A 452 16.17 2.75 0.75
N LEU A 453 17.37 2.28 0.42
CA LEU A 453 18.36 3.06 -0.32
C LEU A 453 18.37 2.60 -1.77
N PHE A 454 18.02 3.48 -2.69
CA PHE A 454 17.88 3.13 -4.11
C PHE A 454 18.28 4.31 -4.99
N PHE A 455 18.28 4.10 -6.32
CA PHE A 455 18.78 5.08 -7.30
C PHE A 455 18.25 6.51 -7.11
N ALA A 456 17.02 6.69 -6.60
CA ALA A 456 16.39 8.01 -6.50
C ALA A 456 16.75 8.79 -5.23
N ASN A 457 17.20 8.13 -4.15
CA ASN A 457 17.51 8.79 -2.88
C ASN A 457 18.98 8.67 -2.45
N ILE A 458 19.80 7.85 -3.12
CA ILE A 458 21.24 7.74 -2.81
C ILE A 458 21.98 9.08 -2.92
N GLY A 459 21.59 9.95 -3.85
CA GLY A 459 22.18 11.29 -3.96
C GLY A 459 21.87 12.17 -2.73
N VAL A 460 20.70 12.02 -2.12
CA VAL A 460 20.35 12.72 -0.86
C VAL A 460 21.21 12.17 0.28
N PHE A 461 21.36 10.85 0.35
CA PHE A 461 22.22 10.19 1.33
C PHE A 461 23.67 10.68 1.24
N GLN A 462 24.26 10.65 0.06
CA GLN A 462 25.64 11.09 -0.19
C GLN A 462 25.83 12.57 0.14
N SER A 463 25.00 13.44 -0.44
CA SER A 463 25.15 14.90 -0.28
C SER A 463 25.01 15.34 1.18
N GLN A 464 24.07 14.77 1.94
CA GLN A 464 23.89 15.11 3.36
C GLN A 464 25.06 14.60 4.22
N LEU A 465 25.51 13.36 3.98
CA LEU A 465 26.61 12.79 4.75
C LEU A 465 27.94 13.51 4.45
N GLU A 466 28.25 13.76 3.18
CA GLU A 466 29.45 14.51 2.80
C GLU A 466 29.44 15.95 3.32
N ALA A 467 28.28 16.61 3.33
CA ALA A 467 28.14 17.97 3.89
C ALA A 467 28.35 18.00 5.41
N ALA A 468 28.08 16.91 6.13
CA ALA A 468 28.30 16.81 7.57
C ALA A 468 29.75 16.45 7.93
N VAL A 469 30.51 15.84 7.02
CA VAL A 469 31.91 15.45 7.24
C VAL A 469 32.84 16.65 7.07
N THR A 470 33.42 17.09 8.20
CA THR A 470 34.39 18.21 8.26
C THR A 470 35.84 17.70 8.13
N SER A 471 36.83 18.61 8.19
CA SER A 471 38.26 18.24 8.23
C SER A 471 38.67 17.50 9.51
N ASN A 472 37.92 17.69 10.60
CA ASN A 472 38.21 17.08 11.90
C ASN A 472 37.50 15.74 12.08
N THR A 473 36.50 15.45 11.24
CA THR A 473 35.75 14.19 11.30
C THR A 473 36.68 13.01 11.03
N ARG A 474 36.66 12.02 11.93
CA ARG A 474 37.41 10.76 11.81
C ARG A 474 36.50 9.56 11.59
N VAL A 475 35.26 9.64 12.05
CA VAL A 475 34.30 8.55 12.01
C VAL A 475 32.95 9.07 11.53
N ALA A 476 32.33 8.32 10.62
CA ALA A 476 30.95 8.51 10.21
C ALA A 476 30.21 7.19 10.47
N VAL A 477 29.17 7.21 11.30
CA VAL A 477 28.33 6.05 11.59
C VAL A 477 26.94 6.31 11.06
N VAL A 478 26.46 5.42 10.21
CA VAL A 478 25.12 5.48 9.64
C VAL A 478 24.21 4.54 10.43
N ASP A 479 23.19 5.11 11.07
CA ASP A 479 22.03 4.35 11.54
C ASP A 479 21.17 3.99 10.33
N ALA A 480 21.36 2.76 9.86
CA ALA A 480 20.71 2.18 8.70
C ALA A 480 19.50 1.32 9.08
N ARG A 481 18.94 1.46 10.29
CA ARG A 481 17.75 0.70 10.73
C ARG A 481 16.55 0.87 9.80
N GLY A 482 16.43 2.03 9.15
CA GLY A 482 15.39 2.28 8.15
C GLY A 482 15.73 1.84 6.72
N ILE A 483 16.98 1.43 6.45
CA ILE A 483 17.40 0.88 5.16
C ILE A 483 16.97 -0.58 5.11
N SER A 484 15.75 -0.84 4.64
CA SER A 484 15.22 -2.21 4.55
C SER A 484 15.70 -3.00 3.33
N SER A 485 16.19 -2.29 2.31
CA SER A 485 16.69 -2.86 1.07
C SER A 485 17.61 -1.87 0.35
N VAL A 486 18.51 -2.39 -0.47
CA VAL A 486 19.38 -1.65 -1.37
C VAL A 486 19.15 -2.08 -2.83
N ASP A 487 19.39 -1.20 -3.80
CA ASP A 487 19.49 -1.58 -5.21
C ASP A 487 20.95 -1.52 -5.72
N VAL A 488 21.18 -1.96 -6.96
CA VAL A 488 22.51 -2.01 -7.57
C VAL A 488 23.14 -0.61 -7.66
N THR A 489 22.38 0.37 -8.17
CA THR A 489 22.88 1.74 -8.33
C THR A 489 23.23 2.40 -7.00
N ALA A 490 22.41 2.22 -5.97
CA ALA A 490 22.70 2.69 -4.63
C ALA A 490 23.93 2.02 -4.04
N THR A 491 24.11 0.72 -4.27
CA THR A 491 25.29 -0.01 -3.78
C THR A 491 26.57 0.51 -4.44
N GLU A 492 26.60 0.66 -5.77
CA GLU A 492 27.77 1.22 -6.47
C GLU A 492 28.14 2.61 -5.96
N GLN A 493 27.14 3.48 -5.80
CA GLN A 493 27.30 4.84 -5.31
C GLN A 493 27.73 4.89 -3.83
N LEU A 494 27.21 3.98 -3.00
CA LEU A 494 27.66 3.80 -1.62
C LEU A 494 29.14 3.38 -1.57
N LEU A 495 29.58 2.49 -2.46
CA LEU A 495 30.97 2.04 -2.54
C LEU A 495 31.92 3.16 -3.00
N ILE A 496 31.48 4.00 -3.94
CA ILE A 496 32.25 5.19 -4.35
C ILE A 496 32.41 6.14 -3.16
N LEU A 497 31.32 6.44 -2.46
CA LEU A 497 31.34 7.29 -1.26
C LEU A 497 32.24 6.69 -0.17
N TYR A 498 32.12 5.39 0.08
CA TYR A 498 32.94 4.67 1.05
C TYR A 498 34.44 4.82 0.75
N ARG A 499 34.86 4.58 -0.49
CA ARG A 499 36.25 4.73 -0.92
C ARG A 499 36.72 6.19 -0.81
N HIS A 500 35.86 7.15 -1.14
CA HIS A 500 36.16 8.58 -1.05
C HIS A 500 36.39 9.02 0.41
N LEU A 501 35.52 8.61 1.33
CA LEU A 501 35.69 8.89 2.77
C LEU A 501 36.92 8.19 3.35
N LYS A 502 37.16 6.93 2.96
CA LYS A 502 38.36 6.17 3.36
C LYS A 502 39.65 6.88 2.90
N ALA A 503 39.69 7.41 1.67
CA ALA A 503 40.82 8.18 1.16
C ALA A 503 41.07 9.49 1.94
N ARG A 504 40.03 10.08 2.53
CA ARG A 504 40.12 11.25 3.42
C ARG A 504 40.49 10.88 4.86
N GLY A 505 40.67 9.60 5.17
CA GLY A 505 40.96 9.11 6.53
C GLY A 505 39.74 9.08 7.45
N VAL A 506 38.53 9.07 6.89
CA VAL A 506 37.26 8.94 7.62
C VAL A 506 36.77 7.51 7.52
N ARG A 507 36.54 6.84 8.66
CA ARG A 507 35.95 5.49 8.70
C ARG A 507 34.44 5.59 8.63
N LEU A 508 33.84 5.00 7.59
CA LEU A 508 32.38 4.94 7.41
C LEU A 508 31.87 3.58 7.89
N TYR A 509 30.88 3.58 8.78
CA TYR A 509 30.20 2.38 9.25
C TYR A 509 28.71 2.42 8.90
N LEU A 510 28.16 1.29 8.46
CA LEU A 510 26.71 1.06 8.39
C LEU A 510 26.29 0.16 9.54
N THR A 511 25.23 0.56 10.23
CA THR A 511 24.76 -0.11 11.46
C THR A 511 23.27 -0.33 11.50
N GLU A 512 22.80 -1.28 12.31
CA GLU A 512 21.38 -1.47 12.65
C GLU A 512 20.45 -1.91 11.50
N HIS A 513 20.95 -2.11 10.28
CA HIS A 513 20.13 -2.55 9.14
C HIS A 513 19.71 -4.04 9.27
N PRO A 514 18.61 -4.46 8.62
CA PRO A 514 18.24 -5.87 8.55
C PRO A 514 19.29 -6.72 7.82
N GLY A 515 19.53 -7.95 8.27
CA GLY A 515 20.51 -8.86 7.65
C GLY A 515 20.31 -9.11 6.15
N ALA A 516 19.07 -9.03 5.64
CA ALA A 516 18.77 -9.13 4.21
C ALA A 516 19.48 -8.05 3.35
N VAL A 517 19.84 -6.91 3.94
CA VAL A 517 20.64 -5.87 3.26
C VAL A 517 22.08 -6.34 3.07
N ASN A 518 22.65 -7.12 3.99
CA ASN A 518 23.98 -7.70 3.82
C ASN A 518 24.02 -8.66 2.63
N ASP A 519 22.99 -9.48 2.45
CA ASP A 519 22.85 -10.39 1.31
C ASP A 519 22.80 -9.62 -0.02
N GLN A 520 22.03 -8.53 -0.05
CA GLN A 520 21.92 -7.66 -1.21
C GLN A 520 23.25 -6.95 -1.52
N LEU A 521 23.91 -6.36 -0.50
CA LEU A 521 25.21 -5.72 -0.66
C LEU A 521 26.25 -6.71 -1.22
N ARG A 522 26.30 -7.95 -0.72
CA ARG A 522 27.18 -9.00 -1.27
C ARG A 522 26.87 -9.32 -2.72
N THR A 523 25.59 -9.46 -3.05
CA THR A 523 25.14 -9.81 -4.40
C THR A 523 25.47 -8.69 -5.39
N PHE A 524 25.44 -7.44 -4.93
CA PHE A 524 25.71 -6.24 -5.75
C PHE A 524 27.18 -5.77 -5.71
N GLY A 525 28.11 -6.61 -5.23
CA GLY A 525 29.55 -6.34 -5.29
C GLY A 525 30.13 -5.53 -4.12
N GLY A 526 29.41 -5.47 -3.01
CA GLY A 526 29.77 -4.75 -1.79
C GLY A 526 30.83 -5.40 -0.90
N GLN A 527 31.56 -6.42 -1.37
CA GLN A 527 32.51 -7.23 -0.59
C GLN A 527 33.53 -6.39 0.20
N VAL A 528 34.00 -5.28 -0.36
CA VAL A 528 34.96 -4.40 0.33
C VAL A 528 34.44 -3.86 1.66
N LEU A 529 33.12 -3.68 1.83
CA LEU A 529 32.53 -3.25 3.11
C LEU A 529 32.64 -4.34 4.19
N PHE A 530 32.61 -5.61 3.76
CA PHE A 530 32.78 -6.76 4.64
C PHE A 530 34.25 -6.94 5.01
N ASP A 531 35.14 -6.88 4.01
CA ASP A 531 36.58 -7.05 4.19
C ASP A 531 37.20 -5.96 5.07
N ASP A 532 36.68 -4.72 4.97
CA ASP A 532 37.14 -3.60 5.80
C ASP A 532 36.39 -3.49 7.14
N HIS A 533 35.48 -4.41 7.46
CA HIS A 533 34.64 -4.38 8.66
C HIS A 533 33.81 -3.09 8.83
N ALA A 534 33.36 -2.51 7.72
CA ALA A 534 32.53 -1.31 7.70
C ALA A 534 31.06 -1.56 8.11
N LEU A 535 30.68 -2.81 8.39
CA LEU A 535 29.33 -3.20 8.81
C LEU A 535 29.37 -3.64 10.28
N ARG A 536 28.53 -3.04 11.13
CA ARG A 536 28.46 -3.35 12.56
C ARG A 536 27.01 -3.49 13.02
N PRO A 537 26.66 -4.44 13.90
CA PRO A 537 25.27 -4.61 14.33
C PRO A 537 24.67 -3.36 14.99
N THR A 538 25.45 -2.67 15.81
CA THR A 538 25.00 -1.48 16.55
C THR A 538 25.94 -0.29 16.37
N MET A 539 25.39 0.92 16.55
CA MET A 539 26.20 2.16 16.57
C MET A 539 27.27 2.13 17.67
N ALA A 540 26.94 1.56 18.84
CA ALA A 540 27.88 1.46 19.95
C ALA A 540 29.11 0.60 19.58
N MET A 541 28.91 -0.51 18.88
CA MET A 541 30.00 -1.35 18.38
C MET A 541 30.84 -0.63 17.31
N ALA A 542 30.22 0.13 16.41
CA ALA A 542 30.95 0.94 15.43
C ALA A 542 31.82 2.03 16.08
N LEU A 543 31.30 2.70 17.12
CA LEU A 543 32.09 3.67 17.88
C LEU A 543 33.24 3.00 18.63
N ALA A 544 32.98 1.85 19.25
CA ALA A 544 34.00 1.07 19.94
C ALA A 544 35.12 0.66 18.98
N ASP A 545 34.79 0.13 17.80
CA ASP A 545 35.75 -0.22 16.73
C ASP A 545 36.59 0.98 16.24
N ALA A 546 36.02 2.18 16.34
CA ALA A 546 36.73 3.43 16.08
C ALA A 546 37.63 3.92 17.23
N GLY A 547 37.68 3.20 18.36
CA GLY A 547 38.43 3.55 19.56
C GLY A 547 37.68 4.50 20.51
N LEU A 548 36.37 4.66 20.33
CA LEU A 548 35.51 5.49 21.16
C LEU A 548 34.61 4.60 22.01
N THR A 549 34.95 4.46 23.29
CA THR A 549 34.11 3.79 24.27
C THR A 549 33.47 4.81 25.21
N PRO A 550 32.30 4.49 25.81
CA PRO A 550 31.73 5.35 26.83
C PRO A 550 32.72 5.53 28.01
N PRO A 551 32.84 6.76 28.54
CA PRO A 551 32.04 7.91 28.15
C PRO A 551 32.56 8.66 26.92
N TYR A 552 31.64 9.00 26.01
CA TYR A 552 31.97 9.68 24.76
C TYR A 552 32.32 11.17 24.97
N PRO A 553 33.34 11.70 24.28
CA PRO A 553 33.65 13.12 24.30
C PRO A 553 32.58 13.90 23.52
N LEU A 554 31.92 14.87 24.18
CA LEU A 554 30.90 15.72 23.57
C LEU A 554 31.47 17.11 23.26
N THR A 555 31.02 17.72 22.17
CA THR A 555 31.43 19.09 21.81
C THR A 555 30.90 20.10 22.86
N GLU A 556 31.77 20.96 23.39
CA GLU A 556 31.58 21.72 24.64
C GLU A 556 30.42 22.75 24.69
N GLY A 557 29.91 22.92 25.93
CA GLY A 557 29.66 24.21 26.55
C GLY A 557 29.99 24.08 28.05
N ASP A 558 31.15 24.61 28.46
CA ASP A 558 31.76 24.62 29.81
C ASP A 558 31.80 23.29 30.59
N GLY A 559 32.90 22.55 30.41
CA GLY A 559 33.23 21.36 31.20
C GLY A 559 32.89 20.05 30.49
N ALA A 560 33.91 19.20 30.29
CA ALA A 560 33.78 17.89 29.65
C ALA A 560 32.70 17.05 30.33
N THR A 561 31.51 17.00 29.71
CA THR A 561 30.39 16.18 30.17
C THR A 561 30.45 14.85 29.45
N TYR A 562 30.56 13.78 30.22
CA TYR A 562 30.86 12.43 29.76
C TYR A 562 29.59 11.59 29.87
N VAL A 563 29.13 10.98 28.77
CA VAL A 563 27.94 10.10 28.83
C VAL A 563 28.36 8.68 29.17
N ARG A 564 28.14 8.23 30.40
CA ARG A 564 28.18 6.80 30.71
C ARG A 564 26.90 6.15 30.18
N LEU A 565 27.07 5.17 29.30
CA LEU A 565 26.07 4.12 29.16
C LEU A 565 26.12 3.28 30.46
N PRO A 566 25.03 3.13 31.21
CA PRO A 566 24.92 2.13 32.28
C PRO A 566 25.32 0.75 31.77
N GLU A 567 25.85 -0.08 32.68
CA GLU A 567 26.11 -1.50 32.44
C GLU A 567 24.80 -2.18 32.05
N GLY A 568 24.49 -2.23 30.74
CA GLY A 568 23.21 -2.71 30.23
C GLY A 568 22.69 -2.01 28.97
N ALA A 569 23.19 -0.82 28.60
CA ALA A 569 22.65 -0.03 27.48
C ALA A 569 23.08 -0.50 26.06
N ALA A 570 23.48 -1.76 25.91
CA ALA A 570 23.72 -2.40 24.62
C ALA A 570 22.39 -2.93 24.04
N GLY A 571 21.36 -2.09 23.90
CA GLY A 571 20.01 -2.61 23.64
C GLY A 571 19.44 -3.31 24.88
N GLN A 572 18.23 -3.85 24.81
CA GLN A 572 17.56 -4.53 25.94
C GLN A 572 18.21 -5.89 26.22
N GLY A 573 19.43 -5.81 26.72
CA GLY A 573 20.28 -6.91 27.03
C GLY A 573 21.72 -6.50 26.80
N GLY A 574 22.56 -6.61 27.83
CA GLY A 574 23.90 -6.04 27.86
C GLY A 574 24.84 -6.58 26.76
N PRO A 575 26.17 -6.39 26.91
CA PRO A 575 27.18 -7.05 26.06
C PRO A 575 26.94 -8.58 25.92
N ALA A 576 26.20 -9.14 26.88
CA ALA A 576 25.76 -10.53 26.95
C ALA A 576 24.51 -10.90 26.12
N ASP A 577 23.71 -9.94 25.63
CA ASP A 577 22.47 -10.16 24.87
C ASP A 577 22.55 -9.60 23.44
N ALA A 578 23.49 -8.69 23.17
CA ALA A 578 24.04 -8.46 21.82
C ALA A 578 24.78 -9.71 21.25
N ALA A 579 24.83 -10.78 22.04
CA ALA A 579 25.34 -12.11 21.74
C ALA A 579 24.42 -12.91 20.79
N MET A 580 23.88 -12.25 19.77
CA MET A 580 23.53 -12.91 18.51
C MET A 580 24.76 -12.70 17.63
N ALA A 581 25.45 -13.80 17.29
CA ALA A 581 26.69 -13.85 16.53
C ALA A 581 26.78 -12.70 15.50
N GLU A 582 27.67 -11.73 15.71
CA GLU A 582 27.90 -10.62 14.77
C GLU A 582 28.15 -11.21 13.37
N TYR A 583 28.83 -12.36 13.34
CA TYR A 583 29.09 -13.13 12.14
C TYR A 583 27.82 -13.66 11.46
N GLU A 584 26.83 -14.14 12.22
CA GLU A 584 25.55 -14.58 11.67
C GLU A 584 24.72 -13.40 11.19
N TRP A 585 24.78 -12.24 11.85
CA TRP A 585 24.13 -11.02 11.37
C TRP A 585 24.77 -10.51 10.06
N VAL A 586 26.11 -10.55 9.96
CA VAL A 586 26.84 -10.15 8.75
C VAL A 586 26.62 -11.15 7.62
N TYR A 587 26.78 -12.45 7.87
CA TYR A 587 26.85 -13.48 6.82
C TYR A 587 25.58 -14.32 6.63
N GLY A 588 24.58 -14.20 7.50
CA GLY A 588 23.32 -14.92 7.38
C GLY A 588 23.53 -16.44 7.27
N ALA A 589 22.87 -17.07 6.30
CA ALA A 589 22.99 -18.51 6.05
C ALA A 589 24.42 -18.97 5.67
N ASP A 590 25.25 -18.07 5.15
CA ASP A 590 26.63 -18.39 4.76
C ASP A 590 27.61 -18.32 5.94
N ALA A 591 27.17 -17.88 7.13
CA ALA A 591 28.00 -17.71 8.31
C ALA A 591 28.77 -19.00 8.67
N ASP A 592 28.10 -20.15 8.72
CA ASP A 592 28.74 -21.43 9.04
C ASP A 592 29.74 -21.88 7.98
N HIS A 593 29.47 -21.60 6.71
CA HIS A 593 30.39 -21.93 5.63
C HIS A 593 31.63 -21.04 5.69
N LYS A 594 31.44 -19.73 5.88
CA LYS A 594 32.53 -18.75 5.95
C LYS A 594 33.41 -18.94 7.19
N MET A 595 32.81 -19.26 8.34
CA MET A 595 33.56 -19.60 9.55
C MET A 595 34.39 -20.88 9.38
N ARG A 596 33.88 -21.87 8.63
CA ARG A 596 34.64 -23.09 8.29
C ARG A 596 35.79 -22.82 7.33
N GLU A 597 35.55 -22.07 6.25
CA GLU A 597 36.58 -21.67 5.28
C GLU A 597 37.72 -20.91 5.98
N MET A 598 37.37 -20.09 6.97
CA MET A 598 38.31 -19.34 7.78
C MET A 598 39.11 -20.24 8.74
N ALA A 599 38.44 -21.15 9.46
CA ALA A 599 39.10 -22.13 10.32
C ALA A 599 40.05 -23.03 9.52
N GLU A 600 39.70 -23.36 8.27
CA GLU A 600 40.54 -24.11 7.33
C GLU A 600 41.82 -23.35 6.98
N ARG A 601 41.72 -22.09 6.54
CA ARG A 601 42.90 -21.25 6.25
C ARG A 601 43.78 -21.05 7.47
N PHE A 602 43.17 -20.85 8.64
CA PHE A 602 43.91 -20.64 9.88
C PHE A 602 44.63 -21.90 10.34
N ALA A 603 44.01 -23.07 10.17
CA ALA A 603 44.65 -24.36 10.45
C ALA A 603 45.84 -24.62 9.51
N GLU A 604 45.72 -24.27 8.23
CA GLU A 604 46.82 -24.36 7.26
C GLU A 604 47.99 -23.43 7.61
N ASP A 605 47.68 -22.19 8.00
CA ASP A 605 48.68 -21.22 8.49
C ASP A 605 49.42 -21.73 9.73
N ILE A 606 48.68 -22.34 10.67
CA ILE A 606 49.25 -22.94 11.89
C ILE A 606 50.13 -24.13 11.53
N ALA A 607 49.68 -24.99 10.61
CA ALA A 607 50.45 -26.15 10.15
C ALA A 607 51.77 -25.75 9.47
N ALA A 608 51.77 -24.62 8.77
CA ALA A 608 52.94 -24.07 8.10
C ALA A 608 53.91 -23.34 9.07
N ALA A 609 53.46 -22.96 10.26
CA ALA A 609 54.27 -22.29 11.26
C ALA A 609 54.80 -23.29 12.31
N ASP A 610 56.12 -23.49 12.39
CA ASP A 610 56.79 -24.39 13.36
C ASP A 610 56.56 -24.03 14.86
N ARG A 611 55.88 -22.92 15.15
CA ARG A 611 55.61 -22.46 16.53
C ARG A 611 54.19 -21.95 16.69
N PHE A 612 53.48 -22.54 17.64
CA PHE A 612 52.19 -22.10 18.16
C PHE A 612 52.41 -21.21 19.38
N ASP A 613 51.73 -20.06 19.45
CA ASP A 613 51.76 -19.15 20.59
C ASP A 613 50.39 -18.47 20.71
N GLY A 614 49.74 -18.58 21.88
CA GLY A 614 48.40 -18.06 22.13
C GLY A 614 48.30 -16.54 21.97
N GLU A 615 49.39 -15.79 22.17
CA GLU A 615 49.43 -14.35 21.91
C GLU A 615 49.37 -14.02 20.41
N GLN A 616 49.91 -14.89 19.55
CA GLN A 616 49.83 -14.71 18.10
C GLN A 616 48.42 -14.98 17.56
N ILE A 617 47.65 -15.84 18.22
CA ILE A 617 46.23 -16.06 17.94
C ILE A 617 45.45 -14.81 18.30
N ALA A 618 45.53 -14.32 19.53
CA ALA A 618 44.83 -13.10 19.94
C ALA A 618 45.19 -11.90 19.05
N ALA A 619 46.45 -11.78 18.61
CA ALA A 619 46.90 -10.71 17.72
C ALA A 619 46.49 -10.89 16.25
N LYS A 620 46.45 -12.13 15.72
CA LYS A 620 45.93 -12.42 14.36
C LYS A 620 44.41 -12.35 14.33
N GLU A 621 43.73 -12.87 15.34
CA GLU A 621 42.29 -12.74 15.56
C GLU A 621 41.90 -11.26 15.63
N GLN A 622 42.57 -10.45 16.47
CA GLN A 622 42.33 -9.00 16.49
C GLN A 622 42.52 -8.31 15.14
N ARG A 623 43.48 -8.76 14.32
CA ARG A 623 43.74 -8.18 12.99
C ARG A 623 42.76 -8.62 11.92
N GLN A 624 42.25 -9.84 12.02
CA GLN A 624 41.39 -10.46 11.01
C GLN A 624 39.89 -10.28 11.34
N PHE A 625 39.58 -9.95 12.61
CA PHE A 625 38.22 -9.96 13.15
C PHE A 625 37.80 -8.69 13.90
N GLY A 626 38.73 -7.74 14.14
CA GLY A 626 38.47 -6.51 14.88
C GLY A 626 38.56 -6.67 16.40
N GLN A 627 38.53 -5.56 17.14
CA GLN A 627 38.72 -5.54 18.60
C GLN A 627 37.49 -5.98 19.42
N TYR A 628 36.34 -6.25 18.78
CA TYR A 628 35.02 -6.38 19.44
C TYR A 628 34.23 -7.62 19.00
N TRP A 629 34.93 -8.72 18.78
CA TRP A 629 34.33 -10.01 18.46
C TRP A 629 33.50 -10.58 19.63
N SER A 630 32.37 -11.24 19.33
CA SER A 630 31.52 -11.83 20.37
C SER A 630 32.13 -13.12 20.93
N GLY A 631 32.10 -13.31 22.25
CA GLY A 631 32.64 -14.53 22.86
C GLY A 631 31.99 -15.82 22.35
N LEU A 632 30.76 -15.75 21.79
CA LEU A 632 30.08 -16.85 21.13
C LEU A 632 30.68 -17.21 19.77
N ASP A 633 30.98 -16.20 18.95
CA ASP A 633 31.65 -16.38 17.66
C ASP A 633 33.05 -16.97 17.87
N GLU A 634 33.72 -16.60 18.97
CA GLU A 634 35.11 -17.01 19.27
C GLU A 634 35.10 -18.49 19.62
N GLU A 635 34.21 -18.85 20.54
CA GLU A 635 33.98 -20.22 20.91
C GLU A 635 33.53 -21.09 19.73
N LYS A 636 32.86 -20.52 18.72
CA LYS A 636 32.45 -21.23 17.50
C LYS A 636 33.57 -21.42 16.52
N PHE A 637 34.37 -20.39 16.29
CA PHE A 637 35.58 -20.47 15.49
C PHE A 637 36.56 -21.49 16.06
N MET A 638 36.83 -21.42 17.37
CA MET A 638 37.79 -22.30 18.05
C MET A 638 37.41 -23.79 17.94
N ASP A 639 36.14 -24.13 18.09
CA ASP A 639 35.70 -25.52 17.91
C ASP A 639 35.81 -26.02 16.47
N LEU A 640 35.58 -25.15 15.48
CA LEU A 640 35.79 -25.48 14.07
C LEU A 640 37.29 -25.65 13.78
N LEU A 641 38.14 -24.82 14.38
CA LEU A 641 39.60 -24.88 14.27
C LEU A 641 40.14 -26.18 14.89
N GLU A 642 39.76 -26.52 16.12
CA GLU A 642 40.13 -27.77 16.79
C GLU A 642 39.71 -28.99 15.96
N MET A 643 38.47 -28.99 15.47
CA MET A 643 37.96 -30.06 14.62
C MET A 643 38.73 -30.17 13.31
N ARG A 644 39.11 -29.05 12.68
CA ARG A 644 39.90 -29.05 11.45
C ARG A 644 41.32 -29.57 11.66
N LEU A 645 41.99 -29.16 12.74
CA LEU A 645 43.33 -29.63 13.09
C LEU A 645 43.34 -31.14 13.35
N ALA A 646 42.30 -31.67 14.01
CA ALA A 646 42.12 -33.10 14.22
C ALA A 646 41.90 -33.87 12.90
N MET A 647 41.23 -33.27 11.91
CA MET A 647 41.12 -33.86 10.57
C MET A 647 42.46 -33.86 9.83
N MET A 648 43.28 -32.82 9.97
CA MET A 648 44.60 -32.74 9.35
C MET A 648 45.57 -33.79 9.90
N GLU A 649 45.55 -34.05 11.21
CA GLU A 649 46.35 -35.12 11.82
C GLU A 649 45.93 -36.51 11.32
N ASN A 650 44.62 -36.80 11.29
CA ASN A 650 44.11 -38.07 10.76
C ASN A 650 44.46 -38.30 9.28
N LYS A 651 44.58 -37.23 8.49
CA LYS A 651 44.99 -37.30 7.08
C LYS A 651 46.51 -37.39 6.88
N GLY A 652 47.29 -37.16 7.94
CA GLY A 652 48.76 -37.13 7.89
C GLY A 652 49.35 -35.78 7.45
N ASP A 653 48.53 -34.74 7.34
CA ASP A 653 48.98 -33.37 7.02
C ASP A 653 49.67 -32.69 8.22
N LEU A 654 49.43 -33.21 9.44
CA LEU A 654 50.06 -32.79 10.69
C LEU A 654 50.67 -34.01 11.41
N SER A 655 51.85 -33.86 12.00
CA SER A 655 52.37 -34.91 12.89
C SER A 655 51.63 -34.94 14.23
N ALA A 656 51.51 -36.13 14.83
CA ALA A 656 50.85 -36.30 16.13
C ALA A 656 51.49 -35.44 17.25
N GLU A 657 52.80 -35.22 17.20
CA GLU A 657 53.54 -34.40 18.18
C GLU A 657 53.23 -32.90 18.02
N GLN A 658 53.20 -32.40 16.78
CA GLN A 658 52.78 -31.02 16.49
C GLN A 658 51.31 -30.80 16.87
N TYR A 659 50.43 -31.73 16.54
CA TYR A 659 49.01 -31.66 16.88
C TYR A 659 48.80 -31.59 18.40
N GLN A 660 49.48 -32.43 19.17
CA GLN A 660 49.35 -32.43 20.63
C GLN A 660 49.80 -31.11 21.26
N LYS A 661 50.85 -30.48 20.73
CA LYS A 661 51.34 -29.18 21.21
C LYS A 661 50.32 -28.07 20.93
N ILE A 662 49.84 -27.99 19.68
CA ILE A 662 48.83 -27.02 19.24
C ILE A 662 47.55 -27.15 20.07
N VAL A 663 47.04 -28.37 20.25
CA VAL A 663 45.82 -28.62 21.03
C VAL A 663 46.00 -28.29 22.51
N ALA A 664 47.19 -28.50 23.09
CA ALA A 664 47.44 -28.12 24.48
C ALA A 664 47.32 -26.60 24.68
N ASP A 665 47.85 -25.83 23.74
CA ASP A 665 47.78 -24.37 23.78
C ASP A 665 46.35 -23.86 23.47
N LEU A 666 45.61 -24.49 22.55
CA LEU A 666 44.17 -24.21 22.32
C LEU A 666 43.32 -24.48 23.56
N VAL A 667 43.59 -25.58 24.26
CA VAL A 667 42.91 -25.96 25.50
C VAL A 667 43.15 -24.92 26.61
N ALA A 668 44.37 -24.37 26.69
CA ALA A 668 44.69 -23.28 27.62
C ALA A 668 43.99 -21.97 27.22
N TYR A 669 43.91 -21.66 25.92
CA TYR A 669 43.15 -20.52 25.42
C TYR A 669 41.65 -20.61 25.74
N HIS A 670 41.05 -21.78 25.59
CA HIS A 670 39.66 -22.02 26.01
C HIS A 670 39.44 -21.78 27.51
N ALA A 671 40.42 -22.10 28.36
CA ALA A 671 40.33 -21.82 29.79
C ALA A 671 40.33 -20.31 30.08
N HIS A 672 41.16 -19.55 29.36
CA HIS A 672 41.17 -18.09 29.44
C HIS A 672 39.86 -17.46 28.92
N LEU A 673 39.30 -17.99 27.83
CA LEU A 673 37.98 -17.59 27.34
C LEU A 673 36.89 -17.84 28.38
N ASP A 674 36.88 -19.03 28.99
CA ASP A 674 35.93 -19.37 30.05
C ASP A 674 36.04 -18.43 31.26
N GLU A 675 37.24 -17.92 31.59
CA GLU A 675 37.41 -16.88 32.61
C GLU A 675 36.79 -15.53 32.22
N LYS A 676 36.93 -15.10 30.95
CA LYS A 676 36.23 -13.89 30.44
C LYS A 676 34.71 -14.04 30.55
N LEU A 677 34.19 -15.26 30.39
CA LEU A 677 32.76 -15.57 30.49
C LEU A 677 32.22 -15.50 31.94
N ILE A 678 33.07 -15.49 32.98
CA ILE A 678 32.66 -15.41 34.40
C ILE A 678 31.91 -14.11 34.70
N GLY A 679 32.27 -13.02 34.02
CA GLY A 679 31.64 -11.71 34.15
C GLY A 679 30.29 -11.57 33.45
N MET A 680 29.86 -12.57 32.66
CA MET A 680 28.61 -12.49 31.89
C MET A 680 27.38 -12.91 32.71
N GLU A 681 26.23 -12.34 32.35
CA GLU A 681 24.94 -12.67 32.95
C GLU A 681 24.62 -14.18 32.86
N ARG A 682 23.85 -14.69 33.82
CA ARG A 682 23.56 -16.12 34.00
C ARG A 682 22.96 -16.79 32.75
N GLU A 683 22.19 -16.06 31.95
CA GLU A 683 21.57 -16.56 30.72
C GLU A 683 22.53 -16.66 29.53
N ALA A 684 23.54 -15.78 29.42
CA ALA A 684 24.54 -15.88 28.35
C ALA A 684 25.39 -17.15 28.49
N LEU A 685 25.82 -17.46 29.73
CA LEU A 685 26.55 -18.70 30.03
C LEU A 685 25.72 -19.96 29.65
N LYS A 686 24.42 -19.93 29.90
CA LYS A 686 23.51 -21.03 29.54
C LYS A 686 23.43 -21.22 28.02
N ARG A 687 23.30 -20.13 27.24
CA ARG A 687 23.29 -20.18 25.76
C ARG A 687 24.59 -20.76 25.20
N ILE A 688 25.74 -20.35 25.73
CA ILE A 688 27.06 -20.89 25.33
C ILE A 688 27.14 -22.40 25.58
N VAL A 689 26.74 -22.86 26.77
CA VAL A 689 26.74 -24.28 27.13
C VAL A 689 25.80 -25.09 26.21
N HIS A 690 24.62 -24.55 25.90
CA HIS A 690 23.69 -25.16 24.95
C HIS A 690 24.31 -25.31 23.55
N PHE A 691 24.93 -24.25 23.03
CA PHE A 691 25.56 -24.27 21.70
C PHE A 691 26.72 -25.28 21.63
N ARG A 692 27.56 -25.34 22.67
CA ARG A 692 28.63 -26.36 22.81
C ARG A 692 28.07 -27.78 22.72
N MET A 693 26.96 -28.08 23.40
CA MET A 693 26.34 -29.41 23.37
C MET A 693 25.77 -29.76 21.99
N HIS A 694 25.12 -28.80 21.32
CA HIS A 694 24.58 -29.02 19.97
C HIS A 694 25.69 -29.30 18.95
N ARG A 695 26.81 -28.57 19.04
CA ARG A 695 27.97 -28.75 18.17
C ARG A 695 28.74 -30.05 18.45
N GLU A 696 28.91 -30.43 19.73
CA GLU A 696 29.45 -31.75 20.10
C GLU A 696 28.62 -32.88 19.46
N ARG A 697 27.29 -32.79 19.44
CA ARG A 697 26.43 -33.75 18.73
C ARG A 697 26.63 -33.69 17.22
N TYR A 698 26.63 -32.51 16.63
CA TYR A 698 26.85 -32.33 15.19
C TYR A 698 28.16 -32.98 14.73
N PHE A 699 29.27 -32.71 15.43
CA PHE A 699 30.57 -33.30 15.15
C PHE A 699 30.58 -34.81 15.33
N LYS A 700 29.96 -35.34 16.39
CA LYS A 700 29.82 -36.78 16.60
C LYS A 700 29.06 -37.47 15.45
N THR A 701 28.04 -36.81 14.91
CA THR A 701 27.22 -37.35 13.82
C THR A 701 27.92 -37.27 12.45
N HIS A 702 28.62 -36.17 12.16
CA HIS A 702 29.18 -35.91 10.82
C HIS A 702 30.65 -36.29 10.67
N TYR A 703 31.43 -36.33 11.77
CA TYR A 703 32.86 -36.64 11.78
C TYR A 703 33.20 -37.68 12.87
N PRO A 704 32.60 -38.89 12.84
CA PRO A 704 32.69 -39.85 13.94
C PRO A 704 34.12 -40.36 14.20
N GLU A 705 34.94 -40.49 13.16
CA GLU A 705 36.33 -40.96 13.27
C GLU A 705 37.24 -39.94 13.96
N THR A 706 37.04 -38.65 13.66
CA THR A 706 37.82 -37.54 14.23
C THR A 706 37.28 -37.07 15.58
N PHE A 707 36.00 -37.33 15.87
CA PHE A 707 35.32 -36.84 17.07
C PHE A 707 35.96 -37.32 18.39
N GLU A 708 36.52 -38.53 18.45
CA GLU A 708 37.14 -39.03 19.68
C GLU A 708 38.38 -38.22 20.08
N GLN A 709 39.16 -37.72 19.12
CA GLN A 709 40.31 -36.84 19.40
C GLN A 709 39.85 -35.49 19.95
N PHE A 710 38.85 -34.88 19.31
CA PHE A 710 38.19 -33.65 19.78
C PHE A 710 37.63 -33.82 21.20
N ARG A 711 36.93 -34.93 21.45
CA ARG A 711 36.37 -35.26 22.76
C ARG A 711 37.44 -35.38 23.85
N GLN A 712 38.60 -35.97 23.54
CA GLN A 712 39.72 -36.06 24.47
C GLN A 712 40.32 -34.69 24.80
N ALA A 713 40.46 -33.80 23.81
CA ALA A 713 40.88 -32.41 24.03
C ALA A 713 39.90 -31.67 24.96
N ARG A 714 38.60 -31.74 24.67
CA ARG A 714 37.56 -31.12 25.51
C ARG A 714 37.49 -31.69 26.92
N ASN A 715 37.75 -32.99 27.11
CA ASN A 715 37.82 -33.58 28.45
C ASN A 715 39.02 -33.06 29.25
N ARG A 716 40.18 -32.88 28.63
CA ARG A 716 41.36 -32.27 29.26
C ARG A 716 41.09 -30.83 29.67
N HIS A 717 40.49 -30.03 28.78
CA HIS A 717 40.06 -28.67 29.10
C HIS A 717 39.12 -28.62 30.32
N ARG A 718 38.11 -29.51 30.39
CA ARG A 718 37.23 -29.61 31.56
C ARG A 718 37.97 -29.96 32.86
N GLN A 719 39.02 -30.78 32.79
CA GLN A 719 39.84 -31.11 33.97
C GLN A 719 40.66 -29.92 34.45
N ILE A 720 41.26 -29.15 33.53
CA ILE A 720 41.98 -27.91 33.82
C ILE A 720 41.03 -26.91 34.49
N LEU A 721 39.85 -26.71 33.90
CA LEU A 721 38.84 -25.80 34.46
C LEU A 721 38.40 -26.19 35.88
N LYS A 722 38.32 -27.49 36.18
CA LYS A 722 38.00 -27.98 37.54
C LYS A 722 39.11 -27.68 38.56
N GLN A 723 40.36 -27.63 38.11
CA GLN A 723 41.51 -27.34 38.97
C GLN A 723 41.70 -25.84 39.17
N GLU A 724 41.61 -25.06 38.09
CA GLU A 724 41.87 -23.62 38.10
C GLU A 724 40.65 -22.82 38.57
N ASN A 725 39.43 -23.24 38.20
CA ASN A 725 38.20 -22.52 38.54
C ASN A 725 37.01 -23.45 38.87
N PRO A 726 37.00 -24.09 40.05
CA PRO A 726 36.01 -25.10 40.42
C PRO A 726 34.57 -24.56 40.47
N ALA A 727 34.38 -23.28 40.79
CA ALA A 727 33.06 -22.65 40.87
C ALA A 727 32.42 -22.48 39.48
N LEU A 728 33.18 -22.06 38.48
CA LEU A 728 32.71 -21.97 37.10
C LEU A 728 32.45 -23.36 36.51
N ALA A 729 33.37 -24.31 36.73
CA ALA A 729 33.21 -25.69 36.28
C ALA A 729 31.91 -26.32 36.78
N ALA A 730 31.57 -26.12 38.07
CA ALA A 730 30.32 -26.60 38.66
C ALA A 730 29.08 -25.94 38.02
N ARG A 731 29.14 -24.63 37.71
CA ARG A 731 28.04 -23.92 37.01
C ARG A 731 27.81 -24.46 35.60
N ILE A 732 28.87 -24.70 34.84
CA ILE A 732 28.81 -25.26 33.48
C ILE A 732 28.25 -26.68 33.51
N GLU A 733 28.68 -27.52 34.45
CA GLU A 733 28.18 -28.89 34.61
C GLU A 733 26.69 -28.93 35.00
N ALA A 734 26.26 -28.04 35.91
CA ALA A 734 24.86 -27.91 36.29
C ALA A 734 23.98 -27.56 35.08
N TRP A 735 24.41 -26.60 34.25
CA TRP A 735 23.69 -26.24 33.02
C TRP A 735 23.69 -27.36 31.99
N ARG A 736 24.82 -28.04 31.77
CA ARG A 736 24.87 -29.19 30.86
C ARG A 736 23.88 -30.27 31.26
N LYS A 737 23.78 -30.56 32.56
CA LYS A 737 22.83 -31.55 33.08
C LYS A 737 21.38 -31.10 32.86
N GLN A 738 21.07 -29.84 33.17
CA GLN A 738 19.74 -29.28 32.99
C GLN A 738 19.30 -29.21 31.52
N LEU A 739 20.22 -28.88 30.61
CA LEU A 739 19.95 -28.77 29.18
C LEU A 739 19.90 -30.13 28.49
N ALA A 740 20.65 -31.13 28.96
CA ALA A 740 20.63 -32.50 28.41
C ALA A 740 19.21 -33.09 28.41
N ASP A 741 18.40 -32.73 29.41
CA ASP A 741 17.00 -33.17 29.56
C ASP A 741 16.04 -32.40 28.62
N GLN A 742 16.48 -31.31 27.98
CA GLN A 742 15.67 -30.40 27.15
C GLN A 742 16.05 -30.41 25.66
N MET A 743 16.99 -31.26 25.23
CA MET A 743 17.58 -31.23 23.87
C MET A 743 16.68 -31.75 22.71
N ASP A 744 15.34 -31.75 22.87
CA ASP A 744 14.37 -32.16 21.85
C ASP A 744 13.79 -30.99 21.02
N TRP A 745 14.39 -29.80 21.07
CA TRP A 745 14.00 -28.69 20.19
C TRP A 745 14.57 -28.90 18.78
N PRO A 746 13.78 -28.75 17.70
CA PRO A 746 14.28 -28.95 16.34
C PRO A 746 15.36 -27.91 16.00
N PRO A 747 16.33 -28.25 15.12
CA PRO A 747 17.31 -27.28 14.66
C PRO A 747 16.56 -26.24 13.82
N HIS A 748 16.39 -25.04 14.37
CA HIS A 748 16.07 -23.87 13.55
C HIS A 748 17.37 -23.23 13.11
N SER A 749 17.75 -23.54 11.88
CA SER A 749 18.33 -22.62 10.90
C SER A 749 17.85 -23.07 9.53
#